data_AF-A0A2K8XQX4-F1
#
_entry.id   AF-A0A2K8XQX4-F1
#
_cell.length_a   1.000
_cell.length_b   1.000
_cell.length_c   1.000
_cell.angle_alpha   90.00
_cell.angle_beta   90.00
_cell.angle_gamma   90.00
#
_symmetry.space_group_name_H-M   'P 1'
#
loop_
_entity.id
_entity.type
_entity.pdbx_description
1 polymer ?
#
loop_
_entity_poly.entity_id
_entity_poly.type
_entity_poly.pdbx_seq_one_letter_code
_entity_poly.pdbx_strand_id
1 'polypeptide(L)'
;MNFIKKTLSILVILILISACATIKMQVSENHSYIPRKDSSKIIHSFYLIGDAGNSNLSKKDSALSYLEQEIKAAKKNSTLIFLGDNVYQKGIPEENSKTYELAKHRLKVQTDIGKKFPGKTFFIPGNHDWYSGLKGLKRQEKLVEKALGKNTFLPEKGCPLEKVEVNDAINIIVVDTHWYVTDWDKHPGINDACEIKTREKFFEEFEGLLKKSQGKTTLIALHHPMFTNGPHGGYYSFKSHMKPLPLFGSALNILRKTSGVTNTDQQNEKYNHLRKRIISLAQQNEKVIFVSGHEHSLQYIVQDNIPQIVSGSGSKVTATKNVNGGIFSYGTQGFARLDVYEDGASTVHFYTAKERKIIFEANIYKKDSIVAFNDFPNASLTEKKAGIYTKDETKKGKFYSFLWGKRYRKYFGQKIVAPTVNLDTLYGGLKPVRKGGGHQSKSLRLEDKDGKEYVMRALRKNAVQYLQAVAFKDQYVEGQFNKTYTEDLLLDVFTGSHPYAPFAIDKLAEAIDVYHTKPILFYVPKQAGLKEFNAGFGDELYMIEARTADGHGDKKYFGFSDEIISTDDLRKNLAKDEKYVLDEASYIRARLFDMLIGDWDRHQDQWRWATFNEGEKVIYRPVPRDRDQAFSIFSDGFLMNTITSIIPALKGMRSYTEDIKHPEHFSLSAYPLDMRLIRESNKENWDKQVQVIQNQITNEVIESAFSKLPEEVRGDAIDDIKRKLKGRRKNLQKISDKYFNYLNKFQVITGTHKDDWFEIDRFVNGDTEITAYRIKGGEKAEIVHKRRYKKDITQNIWIYGLDDDDQFVVNGSPGKTPIKIKLIGGLNNDIYEINAPKFIKVYDYKSKKNTFITKNFNKKITDDYKTNTYNYKKLRSSSNLISPAFGYNPDDGVKVGVKNTRLVNGFERNPFTRKHVIEGYYFFATNGYEIKYNGEFANIIDRWNLGLNAQFNSPNYAKNFFGFGNNSINLEADETVHKNYNRVKIRKIQAGTFLKWRGDLGAKFTIAANFQSFDIERTAGRFLETQYAAGNKIFNAQNFFNTEANYYYQHSDNPAFPTLGVEFNALIGHTNNLEEASSFSYATSSLGITHKLIPSGKLVLASKIDGHFTFGNNFEFYQGATIGGNEGLRAYRNERFTGKNAFYHTTDLRYNISNLRTAILPINIGIYSGFDYGKVWGTPTTLTVLPRQSSLPNTSYGGGIFLNAANMLTTSLGVFNGNEGARITFNLGFDF
;
A
#
# COMPACT_ATOMS: atom_id res chain seq x y z
N MET A 1 1.03 54.47 17.05
CA MET A 1 1.74 53.27 16.53
C MET A 1 2.14 52.25 17.62
N ASN A 2 2.71 52.68 18.77
CA ASN A 2 3.09 51.76 19.86
C ASN A 2 1.92 51.10 20.60
N PHE A 3 0.79 51.78 20.76
CA PHE A 3 -0.43 51.19 21.34
C PHE A 3 -0.96 50.07 20.45
N ILE A 4 -1.17 50.32 19.16
CA ILE A 4 -1.61 49.31 18.18
C ILE A 4 -0.66 48.11 18.14
N LYS A 5 0.67 48.33 18.17
CA LYS A 5 1.65 47.23 18.26
C LYS A 5 1.50 46.42 19.55
N LYS A 6 1.37 47.07 20.71
CA LYS A 6 1.16 46.39 22.01
C LYS A 6 -0.17 45.63 22.04
N THR A 7 -1.26 46.22 21.57
CA THR A 7 -2.59 45.58 21.52
C THR A 7 -2.59 44.41 20.55
N LEU A 8 -1.94 44.53 19.40
CA LEU A 8 -1.77 43.43 18.43
C LEU A 8 -0.89 42.32 19.01
N SER A 9 0.20 42.65 19.70
CA SER A 9 1.04 41.66 20.40
C SER A 9 0.29 40.94 21.52
N ILE A 10 -0.51 41.65 22.32
CA ILE A 10 -1.34 41.05 23.38
C ILE A 10 -2.43 40.16 22.77
N LEU A 11 -3.09 40.61 21.69
CA LEU A 11 -4.08 39.82 20.96
C LEU A 11 -3.46 38.55 20.36
N VAL A 12 -2.28 38.67 19.74
CA VAL A 12 -1.53 37.52 19.21
C VAL A 12 -1.13 36.56 20.33
N ILE A 13 -0.66 37.06 21.48
CA ILE A 13 -0.33 36.22 22.64
C ILE A 13 -1.57 35.51 23.18
N LEU A 14 -2.71 36.20 23.31
CA LEU A 14 -3.98 35.60 23.75
C LEU A 14 -4.48 34.54 22.77
N ILE A 15 -4.40 34.80 21.46
CA ILE A 15 -4.72 33.83 20.41
C ILE A 15 -3.80 32.60 20.51
N LEU A 16 -2.50 32.80 20.69
CA LEU A 16 -1.52 31.72 20.82
C LEU A 16 -1.76 30.85 22.07
N ILE A 17 -2.18 31.45 23.20
CA ILE A 17 -2.50 30.72 24.44
C ILE A 17 -3.80 29.93 24.27
N SER A 18 -4.83 30.51 23.64
CA SER A 18 -6.11 29.82 23.37
C SER A 18 -5.99 28.64 22.40
N ALA A 19 -4.90 28.58 21.62
CA ALA A 19 -4.68 27.53 20.63
C ALA A 19 -4.09 26.23 21.21
N CYS A 20 -3.62 26.20 22.46
CA CYS A 20 -2.98 25.03 23.08
C CYS A 20 -3.97 23.97 23.58
N ALA A 21 -3.52 22.71 23.69
CA ALA A 21 -4.28 21.64 24.34
C ALA A 21 -4.39 21.86 25.86
N THR A 22 -5.48 21.39 26.47
CA THR A 22 -5.78 21.54 27.91
C THR A 22 -6.17 20.21 28.55
N ILE A 23 -5.98 20.09 29.86
CA ILE A 23 -6.49 18.95 30.66
C ILE A 23 -7.96 19.14 31.07
N LYS A 24 -8.52 20.34 30.88
CA LYS A 24 -9.91 20.63 31.21
C LYS A 24 -10.87 19.93 30.25
N MET A 25 -12.06 19.64 30.76
CA MET A 25 -13.15 19.06 29.97
C MET A 25 -13.56 20.00 28.85
N GLN A 26 -13.75 19.46 27.65
CA GLN A 26 -14.23 20.16 26.46
C GLN A 26 -15.38 19.36 25.86
N VAL A 27 -16.48 20.02 25.55
CA VAL A 27 -17.67 19.45 24.88
C VAL A 27 -18.03 20.35 23.71
N SER A 28 -18.42 19.79 22.57
CA SER A 28 -18.88 20.59 21.44
C SER A 28 -20.22 21.27 21.74
N GLU A 29 -20.40 22.50 21.27
CA GLU A 29 -21.58 23.34 21.59
C GLU A 29 -22.91 22.71 21.12
N ASN A 30 -22.87 21.93 20.03
CA ASN A 30 -24.05 21.29 19.44
C ASN A 30 -24.36 19.90 20.01
N HIS A 31 -23.66 19.48 21.05
CA HIS A 31 -23.91 18.18 21.66
C HIS A 31 -25.22 18.20 22.45
N SER A 32 -26.10 17.26 22.11
CA SER A 32 -27.27 16.93 22.93
C SER A 32 -27.27 15.44 23.21
N TYR A 33 -27.41 15.10 24.49
CA TYR A 33 -27.69 13.74 24.93
C TYR A 33 -29.19 13.64 25.20
N ILE A 34 -29.82 12.62 24.60
CA ILE A 34 -31.21 12.30 24.88
C ILE A 34 -31.20 11.02 25.71
N PRO A 35 -31.47 11.10 27.04
CA PRO A 35 -31.65 9.93 27.86
C PRO A 35 -32.75 9.05 27.25
N ARG A 36 -32.46 7.76 27.10
CA ARG A 36 -33.48 6.84 26.59
C ARG A 36 -34.59 6.68 27.62
N LYS A 37 -35.78 7.19 27.26
CA LYS A 37 -37.05 6.98 27.99
C LYS A 37 -37.70 5.64 27.65
N ASP A 38 -37.23 4.98 26.59
CA ASP A 38 -37.85 3.79 25.99
C ASP A 38 -37.47 2.50 26.72
N SER A 39 -38.38 1.53 26.76
CA SER A 39 -38.25 0.25 27.48
C SER A 39 -37.30 -0.76 26.82
N SER A 40 -36.55 -0.35 25.79
CA SER A 40 -35.62 -1.25 25.07
C SER A 40 -34.53 -1.76 26.01
N LYS A 41 -34.37 -3.08 26.11
CA LYS A 41 -33.42 -3.72 27.02
C LYS A 41 -31.98 -3.57 26.50
N ILE A 42 -31.05 -3.25 27.39
CA ILE A 42 -29.61 -3.36 27.11
C ILE A 42 -29.30 -4.84 26.87
N ILE A 43 -28.80 -5.18 25.69
CA ILE A 43 -28.42 -6.54 25.34
C ILE A 43 -26.98 -6.86 25.78
N HIS A 44 -26.09 -5.85 25.79
CA HIS A 44 -24.72 -6.01 26.24
C HIS A 44 -24.07 -4.68 26.64
N SER A 45 -23.22 -4.70 27.68
CA SER A 45 -22.42 -3.55 28.13
C SER A 45 -20.92 -3.82 28.03
N PHE A 46 -20.14 -2.88 27.52
CA PHE A 46 -18.68 -2.96 27.43
C PHE A 46 -18.04 -1.95 28.38
N TYR A 47 -17.22 -2.41 29.33
CA TYR A 47 -16.39 -1.58 30.19
C TYR A 47 -14.99 -1.48 29.58
N LEU A 48 -14.54 -0.26 29.32
CA LEU A 48 -13.38 0.04 28.48
C LEU A 48 -12.35 0.85 29.27
N ILE A 49 -11.16 0.29 29.50
CA ILE A 49 -10.08 0.98 30.21
C ILE A 49 -8.71 0.62 29.61
N GLY A 50 -7.89 1.60 29.27
CA GLY A 50 -6.53 1.44 28.75
C GLY A 50 -5.51 2.16 29.63
N ASP A 51 -4.23 1.83 29.45
CA ASP A 51 -3.09 2.47 30.12
C ASP A 51 -3.20 2.41 31.65
N ALA A 52 -3.72 1.30 32.16
CA ALA A 52 -3.95 1.08 33.59
C ALA A 52 -2.74 0.42 34.30
N GLY A 53 -1.63 0.22 33.59
CA GLY A 53 -0.49 -0.56 34.06
C GLY A 53 0.54 0.13 34.94
N ASN A 54 0.20 1.19 35.71
CA ASN A 54 1.20 2.02 36.42
C ASN A 54 1.16 1.91 37.96
N SER A 55 0.30 1.06 38.52
CA SER A 55 0.16 0.86 39.97
C SER A 55 1.49 0.48 40.62
N ASN A 56 1.86 1.17 41.70
CA ASN A 56 3.06 0.88 42.49
C ASN A 56 2.81 -0.31 43.43
N LEU A 57 3.88 -0.96 43.93
CA LEU A 57 3.76 -1.99 44.96
C LEU A 57 2.89 -1.46 46.13
N SER A 58 1.88 -2.24 46.51
CA SER A 58 0.91 -1.92 47.57
C SER A 58 -0.05 -0.76 47.28
N LYS A 59 -0.12 -0.24 46.05
CA LYS A 59 -1.07 0.81 45.65
C LYS A 59 -1.87 0.39 44.43
N LYS A 60 -3.10 0.90 44.33
CA LYS A 60 -3.98 0.76 43.16
C LYS A 60 -4.24 2.14 42.57
N ASP A 61 -4.14 2.28 41.25
CA ASP A 61 -4.48 3.54 40.57
C ASP A 61 -5.95 3.93 40.78
N SER A 62 -6.23 5.24 40.80
CA SER A 62 -7.54 5.74 41.20
C SER A 62 -8.67 5.28 40.26
N ALA A 63 -8.43 5.23 38.95
CA ALA A 63 -9.41 4.75 37.99
C ALA A 63 -9.69 3.25 38.15
N LEU A 64 -8.67 2.43 38.44
CA LEU A 64 -8.85 1.00 38.74
C LEU A 64 -9.62 0.77 40.04
N SER A 65 -9.38 1.60 41.07
CA SER A 65 -10.16 1.55 42.30
C SER A 65 -11.62 1.93 42.09
N TYR A 66 -11.90 2.93 41.24
CA TYR A 66 -13.27 3.30 40.92
C TYR A 66 -13.96 2.27 40.03
N LEU A 67 -13.27 1.75 39.02
CA LEU A 67 -13.78 0.65 38.18
C LEU A 67 -14.18 -0.57 39.03
N GLU A 68 -13.36 -0.97 40.00
CA GLU A 68 -13.69 -2.10 40.89
C GLU A 68 -15.00 -1.89 41.68
N GLN A 69 -15.37 -0.64 41.96
CA GLN A 69 -16.66 -0.34 42.56
C GLN A 69 -17.79 -0.41 41.55
N GLU A 70 -17.61 0.19 40.37
CA GLU A 70 -18.63 0.26 39.32
C GLU A 70 -18.98 -1.12 38.76
N ILE A 71 -18.01 -2.04 38.66
CA ILE A 71 -18.29 -3.41 38.17
C ILE A 71 -19.22 -4.21 39.08
N LYS A 72 -19.45 -3.79 40.34
CA LYS A 72 -20.44 -4.44 41.22
C LYS A 72 -21.87 -4.29 40.71
N ALA A 73 -22.13 -3.25 39.93
CA ALA A 73 -23.42 -3.02 39.28
C ALA A 73 -23.48 -3.63 37.86
N ALA A 74 -22.40 -4.24 37.37
CA ALA A 74 -22.37 -4.87 36.05
C ALA A 74 -23.22 -6.14 36.01
N LYS A 75 -23.77 -6.45 34.83
CA LYS A 75 -24.58 -7.66 34.60
C LYS A 75 -23.73 -8.75 33.96
N LYS A 76 -24.24 -9.98 33.92
CA LYS A 76 -23.57 -11.12 33.25
C LYS A 76 -23.36 -10.87 31.75
N ASN A 77 -24.31 -10.20 31.09
CA ASN A 77 -24.21 -9.78 29.69
C ASN A 77 -23.35 -8.51 29.58
N SER A 78 -22.09 -8.63 29.94
CA SER A 78 -21.13 -7.53 29.87
C SER A 78 -19.73 -8.04 29.58
N THR A 79 -18.87 -7.16 29.06
CA THR A 79 -17.47 -7.46 28.80
C THR A 79 -16.58 -6.34 29.30
N LEU A 80 -15.53 -6.69 30.06
CA LEU A 80 -14.46 -5.80 30.47
C LEU A 80 -13.26 -5.97 29.53
N ILE A 81 -12.83 -4.88 28.90
CA ILE A 81 -11.71 -4.86 27.96
C ILE A 81 -10.61 -3.94 28.51
N PHE A 82 -9.44 -4.51 28.76
CA PHE A 82 -8.22 -3.74 29.01
C PHE A 82 -7.54 -3.40 27.68
N LEU A 83 -7.55 -2.13 27.29
CA LEU A 83 -7.23 -1.61 25.96
C LEU A 83 -5.72 -1.39 25.70
N GLY A 84 -4.86 -2.17 26.35
CA GLY A 84 -3.40 -2.12 26.17
C GLY A 84 -2.68 -1.19 27.15
N ASP A 85 -1.34 -1.28 27.08
CA ASP A 85 -0.42 -0.70 28.06
C ASP A 85 -0.76 -1.16 29.48
N ASN A 86 -0.95 -2.48 29.58
CA ASN A 86 -1.33 -3.15 30.82
C ASN A 86 -0.16 -3.20 31.81
N VAL A 87 1.09 -3.09 31.34
CA VAL A 87 2.27 -3.08 32.22
C VAL A 87 3.29 -2.03 31.80
N TYR A 88 3.35 -0.93 32.55
CA TYR A 88 4.41 0.06 32.41
C TYR A 88 5.72 -0.39 33.10
N GLN A 89 6.89 0.12 32.73
CA GLN A 89 7.14 0.85 31.48
C GLN A 89 7.52 -0.08 30.32
N LYS A 90 7.84 -1.35 30.56
CA LYS A 90 8.40 -2.23 29.54
C LYS A 90 7.77 -3.62 29.49
N GLY A 91 6.49 -3.76 29.80
CA GLY A 91 5.82 -5.07 29.75
C GLY A 91 6.34 -6.02 30.84
N ILE A 92 6.22 -7.33 30.61
CA ILE A 92 6.71 -8.36 31.52
C ILE A 92 8.17 -8.76 31.17
N PRO A 93 9.17 -8.38 31.99
CA PRO A 93 10.57 -8.75 31.77
C PRO A 93 10.82 -10.25 32.10
N GLU A 94 12.07 -10.69 32.02
CA GLU A 94 12.48 -12.02 32.52
C GLU A 94 12.30 -12.11 34.05
N GLU A 95 12.07 -13.33 34.56
CA GLU A 95 11.69 -13.54 35.97
C GLU A 95 12.79 -13.15 36.96
N ASN A 96 14.05 -13.24 36.56
CA ASN A 96 15.22 -12.81 37.33
C ASN A 96 15.44 -11.28 37.34
N SER A 97 14.65 -10.51 36.58
CA SER A 97 14.78 -9.06 36.52
C SER A 97 14.32 -8.39 37.81
N LYS A 98 15.07 -7.40 38.29
CA LYS A 98 14.69 -6.56 39.46
C LYS A 98 13.30 -5.90 39.31
N THR A 99 12.83 -5.70 38.07
CA THR A 99 11.53 -5.08 37.78
C THR A 99 10.37 -6.07 37.61
N TYR A 100 10.64 -7.38 37.63
CA TYR A 100 9.61 -8.40 37.38
C TYR A 100 8.48 -8.37 38.40
N GLU A 101 8.79 -8.28 39.70
CA GLU A 101 7.76 -8.25 40.75
C GLU A 101 6.82 -7.05 40.63
N LEU A 102 7.34 -5.87 40.31
CA LEU A 102 6.51 -4.70 40.04
C LEU A 102 5.64 -4.88 38.80
N ALA A 103 6.21 -5.43 37.71
CA ALA A 103 5.50 -5.69 36.47
C ALA A 103 4.35 -6.70 36.66
N LYS A 104 4.63 -7.80 37.37
CA LYS A 104 3.65 -8.82 37.77
C LYS A 104 2.57 -8.26 38.68
N HIS A 105 2.93 -7.42 39.65
CA HIS A 105 1.96 -6.74 40.53
C HIS A 105 1.00 -5.86 39.73
N ARG A 106 1.51 -5.03 38.81
CA ARG A 106 0.70 -4.17 37.93
C ARG A 106 -0.34 -4.94 37.14
N LEU A 107 0.06 -6.07 36.58
CA LEU A 107 -0.86 -6.97 35.87
C LEU A 107 -1.85 -7.65 36.84
N LYS A 108 -1.38 -8.07 38.02
CA LYS A 108 -2.22 -8.71 39.05
C LYS A 108 -3.35 -7.80 39.52
N VAL A 109 -3.09 -6.50 39.74
CA VAL A 109 -4.13 -5.54 40.15
C VAL A 109 -5.30 -5.51 39.17
N GLN A 110 -5.01 -5.60 37.86
CA GLN A 110 -6.01 -5.62 36.81
C GLN A 110 -6.72 -6.97 36.70
N THR A 111 -5.98 -8.07 36.74
CA THR A 111 -6.58 -9.41 36.68
C THR A 111 -7.42 -9.74 37.91
N ASP A 112 -7.08 -9.22 39.10
CA ASP A 112 -7.92 -9.35 40.31
C ASP A 112 -9.28 -8.65 40.14
N ILE A 113 -9.35 -7.53 39.41
CA ILE A 113 -10.61 -6.86 39.05
C ILE A 113 -11.36 -7.70 38.02
N GLY A 114 -10.65 -8.21 37.00
CA GLY A 114 -11.22 -9.09 35.98
C GLY A 114 -11.87 -10.36 36.53
N LYS A 115 -11.29 -10.95 37.59
CA LYS A 115 -11.85 -12.12 38.29
C LYS A 115 -13.18 -11.84 38.99
N LYS A 116 -13.35 -10.61 39.48
CA LYS A 116 -14.57 -10.17 40.17
C LYS A 116 -15.65 -9.68 39.20
N PHE A 117 -15.29 -9.49 37.94
CA PHE A 117 -16.23 -9.03 36.92
C PHE A 117 -17.25 -10.12 36.59
N PRO A 118 -18.57 -9.84 36.64
CA PRO A 118 -19.59 -10.88 36.47
C PRO A 118 -19.74 -11.38 35.02
N GLY A 119 -19.21 -10.63 34.04
CA GLY A 119 -19.20 -10.99 32.63
C GLY A 119 -17.85 -11.51 32.14
N LYS A 120 -17.55 -11.37 30.86
CA LYS A 120 -16.26 -11.78 30.28
C LYS A 120 -15.21 -10.69 30.45
N THR A 121 -13.95 -11.06 30.71
CA THR A 121 -12.82 -10.11 30.75
C THR A 121 -11.74 -10.56 29.78
N PHE A 122 -11.20 -9.64 28.99
CA PHE A 122 -9.97 -9.88 28.23
C PHE A 122 -9.09 -8.64 28.09
N PHE A 123 -7.84 -8.87 27.73
CA PHE A 123 -6.78 -7.89 27.59
C PHE A 123 -6.34 -7.82 26.14
N ILE A 124 -6.01 -6.63 25.65
CA ILE A 124 -5.30 -6.45 24.38
C ILE A 124 -3.93 -5.84 24.67
N PRO A 125 -2.90 -6.05 23.83
CA PRO A 125 -1.58 -5.47 24.04
C PRO A 125 -1.48 -4.02 23.54
N GLY A 126 -0.68 -3.22 24.25
CA GLY A 126 -0.21 -1.90 23.82
C GLY A 126 1.30 -1.86 23.56
N ASN A 127 1.83 -0.69 23.15
CA ASN A 127 3.25 -0.57 22.83
C ASN A 127 4.16 -0.85 24.04
N HIS A 128 3.76 -0.47 25.25
CA HIS A 128 4.55 -0.73 26.45
C HIS A 128 4.62 -2.23 26.78
N ASP A 129 3.57 -2.99 26.48
CA ASP A 129 3.55 -4.45 26.67
C ASP A 129 4.57 -5.16 25.74
N TRP A 130 4.79 -4.59 24.56
CA TRP A 130 5.74 -5.09 23.55
C TRP A 130 7.21 -4.76 23.84
N TYR A 131 7.54 -3.84 24.76
CA TYR A 131 8.91 -3.39 24.98
C TYR A 131 9.84 -4.43 25.63
N SER A 132 9.31 -5.54 26.15
CA SER A 132 10.09 -6.75 26.50
C SER A 132 10.19 -7.77 25.34
N GLY A 133 9.81 -7.37 24.13
CA GLY A 133 9.75 -8.18 22.92
C GLY A 133 8.65 -9.24 22.94
N LEU A 134 8.55 -10.02 21.87
CA LEU A 134 7.55 -11.09 21.72
C LEU A 134 7.58 -12.11 22.88
N LYS A 135 8.77 -12.41 23.44
CA LYS A 135 8.91 -13.28 24.62
C LYS A 135 8.22 -12.68 25.84
N GLY A 136 8.37 -11.37 26.07
CA GLY A 136 7.67 -10.66 27.15
C GLY A 136 6.17 -10.64 26.96
N LEU A 137 5.72 -10.42 25.72
CA LEU A 137 4.31 -10.48 25.36
C LEU A 137 3.70 -11.85 25.66
N LYS A 138 4.35 -12.94 25.23
CA LYS A 138 3.92 -14.32 25.52
C LYS A 138 3.94 -14.65 27.02
N ARG A 139 4.84 -14.05 27.81
CA ARG A 139 4.82 -14.18 29.28
C ARG A 139 3.60 -13.47 29.88
N GLN A 140 3.27 -12.27 29.37
CA GLN A 140 2.09 -11.53 29.80
C GLN A 140 0.80 -12.27 29.48
N GLU A 141 0.65 -12.79 28.27
CA GLU A 141 -0.43 -13.69 27.85
C GLU A 141 -0.60 -14.84 28.86
N LYS A 142 0.46 -15.61 29.12
CA LYS A 142 0.43 -16.72 30.10
C LYS A 142 -0.01 -16.29 31.50
N LEU A 143 0.42 -15.12 31.97
CA LEU A 143 0.04 -14.62 33.30
C LEU A 143 -1.44 -14.21 33.35
N VAL A 144 -1.96 -13.60 32.29
CA VAL A 144 -3.39 -13.24 32.16
C VAL A 144 -4.24 -14.52 32.09
N GLU A 145 -3.86 -15.47 31.23
CA GLU A 145 -4.59 -16.72 31.07
C GLU A 145 -4.59 -17.57 32.34
N LYS A 146 -3.47 -17.62 33.06
CA LYS A 146 -3.40 -18.27 34.36
C LYS A 146 -4.35 -17.65 35.37
N ALA A 147 -4.62 -16.35 35.26
CA ALA A 147 -5.50 -15.64 36.18
C ALA A 147 -6.99 -15.71 35.79
N LEU A 148 -7.30 -15.73 34.49
CA LEU A 148 -8.68 -15.54 33.99
C LEU A 148 -9.20 -16.67 33.10
N GLY A 149 -8.35 -17.63 32.71
CA GLY A 149 -8.67 -18.70 31.75
C GLY A 149 -8.15 -18.41 30.33
N LYS A 150 -8.22 -19.40 29.44
CA LYS A 150 -7.81 -19.26 28.02
C LYS A 150 -8.66 -18.22 27.28
N ASN A 151 -8.18 -17.68 26.16
CA ASN A 151 -8.85 -16.66 25.36
C ASN A 151 -9.11 -15.34 26.12
N THR A 152 -8.24 -14.98 27.07
CA THR A 152 -8.36 -13.75 27.88
C THR A 152 -7.25 -12.73 27.61
N PHE A 153 -6.28 -13.04 26.75
CA PHE A 153 -5.31 -12.10 26.19
C PHE A 153 -5.34 -12.22 24.67
N LEU A 154 -5.85 -11.20 23.99
CA LEU A 154 -6.19 -11.24 22.57
C LEU A 154 -5.46 -10.15 21.78
N PRO A 155 -4.99 -10.45 20.57
CA PRO A 155 -4.97 -11.78 19.94
C PRO A 155 -3.92 -12.69 20.61
N GLU A 156 -4.15 -14.00 20.55
CA GLU A 156 -3.25 -14.99 21.17
C GLU A 156 -1.94 -15.15 20.37
N LYS A 157 -0.92 -15.72 21.01
CA LYS A 157 0.37 -16.15 20.42
C LYS A 157 1.21 -15.04 19.79
N GLY A 158 0.81 -13.78 19.96
CA GLY A 158 1.43 -12.62 19.32
C GLY A 158 0.95 -12.37 17.88
N CYS A 159 -0.18 -12.97 17.49
CA CYS A 159 -0.79 -12.73 16.19
C CYS A 159 -1.52 -11.38 16.13
N PRO A 160 -1.81 -10.85 14.94
CA PRO A 160 -2.28 -9.46 14.83
C PRO A 160 -3.79 -9.24 14.88
N LEU A 161 -4.59 -10.29 14.68
CA LEU A 161 -6.04 -10.20 14.53
C LEU A 161 -6.75 -11.35 15.22
N GLU A 162 -7.86 -11.04 15.88
CA GLU A 162 -8.80 -12.02 16.43
C GLU A 162 -10.24 -11.50 16.27
N LYS A 163 -11.21 -12.40 16.04
CA LYS A 163 -12.64 -12.06 16.06
C LYS A 163 -13.30 -12.72 17.24
N VAL A 164 -13.96 -11.94 18.08
CA VAL A 164 -14.79 -12.43 19.19
C VAL A 164 -16.26 -12.21 18.84
N GLU A 165 -17.02 -13.29 18.75
CA GLU A 165 -18.48 -13.24 18.64
C GLU A 165 -19.09 -13.09 20.04
N VAL A 166 -19.75 -11.97 20.28
CA VAL A 166 -20.37 -11.69 21.60
C VAL A 166 -21.75 -12.32 21.64
N ASN A 167 -22.55 -12.10 20.59
CA ASN A 167 -23.86 -12.68 20.34
C ASN A 167 -24.27 -12.47 18.86
N ASP A 168 -25.50 -12.81 18.50
CA ASP A 168 -26.02 -12.69 17.12
C ASP A 168 -26.06 -11.25 16.60
N ALA A 169 -26.06 -10.25 17.47
CA ALA A 169 -26.13 -8.83 17.12
C ALA A 169 -24.78 -8.09 17.22
N ILE A 170 -23.77 -8.67 17.88
CA ILE A 170 -22.53 -7.95 18.24
C ILE A 170 -21.28 -8.80 18.00
N ASN A 171 -20.30 -8.22 17.30
CA ASN A 171 -18.95 -8.76 17.15
C ASN A 171 -17.90 -7.78 17.68
N ILE A 172 -16.77 -8.31 18.14
CA ILE A 172 -15.55 -7.55 18.38
C ILE A 172 -14.46 -8.06 17.43
N ILE A 173 -13.75 -7.14 16.79
CA ILE A 173 -12.51 -7.41 16.06
C ILE A 173 -11.37 -6.81 16.88
N VAL A 174 -10.47 -7.65 17.40
CA VAL A 174 -9.32 -7.22 18.18
C VAL A 174 -8.12 -7.06 17.24
N VAL A 175 -7.43 -5.93 17.34
CA VAL A 175 -6.28 -5.58 16.48
C VAL A 175 -5.06 -5.25 17.35
N ASP A 176 -4.00 -6.05 17.22
CA ASP A 176 -2.68 -5.66 17.73
C ASP A 176 -2.04 -4.65 16.77
N THR A 177 -2.31 -3.37 17.05
CA THR A 177 -1.73 -2.25 16.29
C THR A 177 -0.20 -2.17 16.40
N HIS A 178 0.41 -2.65 17.49
CA HIS A 178 1.86 -2.55 17.67
C HIS A 178 2.62 -3.58 16.83
N TRP A 179 2.03 -4.77 16.62
CA TRP A 179 2.51 -5.76 15.66
C TRP A 179 2.75 -5.14 14.27
N TYR A 180 1.86 -4.25 13.82
CA TYR A 180 1.96 -3.65 12.50
C TYR A 180 3.11 -2.63 12.39
N VAL A 181 3.31 -1.79 13.42
CA VAL A 181 4.27 -0.68 13.38
C VAL A 181 5.69 -1.08 13.77
N THR A 182 5.86 -2.23 14.45
CA THR A 182 7.19 -2.70 14.88
C THR A 182 8.08 -3.13 13.71
N ASP A 183 9.39 -3.12 13.94
CA ASP A 183 10.41 -3.58 12.99
C ASP A 183 10.54 -5.11 13.11
N TRP A 184 10.02 -5.84 12.12
CA TRP A 184 9.98 -7.31 12.13
C TRP A 184 11.37 -7.94 12.01
N ASP A 185 12.36 -7.22 11.48
CA ASP A 185 13.74 -7.72 11.40
C ASP A 185 14.37 -7.86 12.80
N LYS A 186 13.82 -7.18 13.81
CA LYS A 186 14.21 -7.33 15.23
C LYS A 186 13.43 -8.43 15.96
N HIS A 187 12.43 -9.01 15.29
CA HIS A 187 11.58 -10.07 15.83
C HIS A 187 11.39 -11.22 14.82
N PRO A 188 12.46 -11.98 14.48
CA PRO A 188 12.39 -13.04 13.46
C PRO A 188 11.21 -14.02 13.61
N GLY A 189 10.86 -14.40 14.85
CA GLY A 189 9.74 -15.31 15.14
C GLY A 189 8.37 -14.65 15.34
N ILE A 190 8.16 -13.40 14.90
CA ILE A 190 6.93 -12.64 15.19
C ILE A 190 5.66 -13.29 14.61
N ASN A 191 5.75 -13.94 13.45
CA ASN A 191 4.61 -14.54 12.75
C ASN A 191 4.69 -16.06 12.65
N ASP A 192 5.54 -16.68 13.47
CA ASP A 192 5.78 -18.12 13.47
C ASP A 192 4.49 -18.91 13.68
N ALA A 193 3.71 -18.53 14.71
CA ALA A 193 2.43 -19.15 15.03
C ALA A 193 1.22 -18.58 14.27
N CYS A 194 1.44 -17.71 13.28
CA CYS A 194 0.38 -16.91 12.64
C CYS A 194 0.24 -17.22 11.15
N GLU A 195 -1.01 -17.27 10.69
CA GLU A 195 -1.30 -17.38 9.25
C GLU A 195 -0.94 -16.11 8.48
N ILE A 196 -1.03 -14.96 9.15
CA ILE A 196 -0.71 -13.65 8.61
C ILE A 196 0.81 -13.43 8.68
N LYS A 197 1.51 -13.72 7.57
CA LYS A 197 2.96 -13.49 7.43
C LYS A 197 3.31 -12.18 6.69
N THR A 198 2.33 -11.39 6.25
CA THR A 198 2.54 -10.08 5.59
C THR A 198 1.56 -9.01 6.05
N ARG A 199 1.95 -7.73 5.95
CA ARG A 199 1.08 -6.58 6.26
C ARG A 199 -0.09 -6.44 5.29
N GLU A 200 0.07 -6.88 4.05
CA GLU A 200 -1.02 -6.90 3.07
C GLU A 200 -2.06 -7.97 3.42
N LYS A 201 -1.62 -9.17 3.84
CA LYS A 201 -2.52 -10.24 4.27
C LYS A 201 -3.33 -9.85 5.50
N PHE A 202 -2.74 -9.05 6.41
CA PHE A 202 -3.47 -8.46 7.53
C PHE A 202 -4.72 -7.68 7.08
N PHE A 203 -4.61 -6.83 6.05
CA PHE A 203 -5.77 -6.08 5.56
C PHE A 203 -6.79 -6.95 4.84
N GLU A 204 -6.33 -7.95 4.08
CA GLU A 204 -7.21 -8.93 3.43
C GLU A 204 -8.06 -9.68 4.48
N GLU A 205 -7.44 -10.15 5.56
CA GLU A 205 -8.14 -10.83 6.66
C GLU A 205 -9.07 -9.90 7.43
N PHE A 206 -8.60 -8.68 7.77
CA PHE A 206 -9.42 -7.68 8.44
C PHE A 206 -10.68 -7.31 7.65
N GLU A 207 -10.55 -7.10 6.33
CA GLU A 207 -11.69 -6.88 5.43
C GLU A 207 -12.64 -8.08 5.43
N GLY A 208 -12.11 -9.31 5.43
CA GLY A 208 -12.89 -10.54 5.55
C GLY A 208 -13.70 -10.59 6.85
N LEU A 209 -13.10 -10.23 7.99
CA LEU A 209 -13.77 -10.18 9.30
C LEU A 209 -14.87 -9.10 9.34
N LEU A 210 -14.64 -7.94 8.73
CA LEU A 210 -15.65 -6.89 8.59
C LEU A 210 -16.85 -7.35 7.75
N LYS A 211 -16.60 -7.95 6.58
CA LYS A 211 -17.67 -8.52 5.73
C LYS A 211 -18.45 -9.61 6.46
N LYS A 212 -17.78 -10.42 7.27
CA LYS A 212 -18.43 -11.44 8.12
C LYS A 212 -19.28 -10.84 9.25
N SER A 213 -19.07 -9.58 9.60
CA SER A 213 -19.76 -8.86 10.68
C SER A 213 -20.81 -7.86 10.18
N GLN A 214 -21.04 -7.79 8.88
CA GLN A 214 -22.03 -6.88 8.28
C GLN A 214 -23.44 -7.13 8.87
N GLY A 215 -24.15 -6.04 9.17
CA GLY A 215 -25.48 -6.07 9.83
C GLY A 215 -25.42 -6.12 11.36
N LYS A 216 -24.28 -6.53 11.95
CA LYS A 216 -24.05 -6.52 13.41
C LYS A 216 -23.41 -5.21 13.85
N THR A 217 -23.61 -4.83 15.11
CA THR A 217 -22.78 -3.80 15.76
C THR A 217 -21.37 -4.37 15.92
N THR A 218 -20.38 -3.74 15.31
CA THR A 218 -19.00 -4.23 15.29
C THR A 218 -18.09 -3.29 16.07
N LEU A 219 -17.57 -3.76 17.19
CA LEU A 219 -16.52 -3.05 17.94
C LEU A 219 -15.16 -3.44 17.36
N ILE A 220 -14.30 -2.45 17.13
CA ILE A 220 -12.91 -2.70 16.75
C ILE A 220 -12.04 -2.22 17.90
N ALA A 221 -11.54 -3.19 18.67
CA ALA A 221 -10.73 -2.96 19.87
C ALA A 221 -9.25 -2.95 19.50
N LEU A 222 -8.60 -1.81 19.74
CA LEU A 222 -7.24 -1.55 19.30
C LEU A 222 -6.53 -0.63 20.28
N HIS A 223 -5.22 -0.77 20.48
CA HIS A 223 -4.52 0.12 21.41
C HIS A 223 -4.32 1.52 20.83
N HIS A 224 -3.70 1.63 19.65
CA HIS A 224 -3.34 2.91 19.01
C HIS A 224 -4.54 3.56 18.27
N PRO A 225 -5.11 4.69 18.73
CA PRO A 225 -6.36 5.28 18.23
C PRO A 225 -6.39 5.62 16.72
N MET A 226 -7.48 5.30 16.00
CA MET A 226 -7.68 5.77 14.62
C MET A 226 -7.96 7.28 14.56
N PHE A 227 -8.58 7.84 15.60
CA PHE A 227 -8.76 9.28 15.77
C PHE A 227 -8.34 9.68 17.19
N THR A 228 -7.47 10.68 17.32
CA THR A 228 -7.09 11.24 18.63
C THR A 228 -6.79 12.73 18.53
N ASN A 229 -7.12 13.44 19.60
CA ASN A 229 -6.87 14.86 19.80
C ASN A 229 -5.88 15.17 20.93
N GLY A 230 -5.04 14.20 21.33
CA GLY A 230 -3.96 14.38 22.31
C GLY A 230 -2.56 14.47 21.68
N PRO A 231 -1.48 14.36 22.48
CA PRO A 231 -0.11 14.53 22.00
C PRO A 231 0.32 13.51 20.95
N HIS A 232 -0.20 12.27 20.97
CA HIS A 232 0.08 11.27 19.92
C HIS A 232 -0.61 11.59 18.59
N GLY A 233 -1.63 12.48 18.61
CA GLY A 233 -2.22 13.12 17.43
C GLY A 233 -1.54 14.43 17.03
N GLY A 234 -0.52 14.89 17.76
CA GLY A 234 0.19 16.15 17.51
C GLY A 234 -0.48 17.39 18.08
N TYR A 235 -1.21 17.25 19.21
CA TYR A 235 -1.78 18.37 19.97
C TYR A 235 -1.09 18.51 21.33
N TYR A 236 -0.43 19.63 21.55
CA TYR A 236 0.45 19.84 22.70
C TYR A 236 -0.07 20.92 23.64
N SER A 237 0.22 20.77 24.93
CA SER A 237 -0.12 21.77 25.95
C SER A 237 0.85 22.95 25.92
N PHE A 238 0.43 24.08 26.49
CA PHE A 238 1.32 25.23 26.68
C PHE A 238 2.62 24.86 27.40
N LYS A 239 2.52 24.02 28.46
CA LYS A 239 3.70 23.50 29.20
C LYS A 239 4.69 22.75 28.29
N SER A 240 4.19 22.01 27.30
CA SER A 240 5.04 21.31 26.34
C SER A 240 5.76 22.29 25.40
N HIS A 241 5.11 23.37 24.97
CA HIS A 241 5.75 24.43 24.17
C HIS A 241 6.82 25.22 24.94
N MET A 242 6.74 25.26 26.27
CA MET A 242 7.70 25.96 27.13
C MET A 242 8.91 25.10 27.54
N LYS A 243 8.93 23.79 27.25
CA LYS A 243 10.02 22.88 27.64
C LYS A 243 10.80 22.38 26.43
N PRO A 244 12.15 22.40 26.45
CA PRO A 244 13.03 22.82 27.54
C PRO A 244 13.04 24.34 27.77
N LEU A 245 12.79 25.14 26.73
CA LEU A 245 12.63 26.59 26.77
C LEU A 245 11.55 27.02 25.74
N PRO A 246 10.97 28.21 25.87
CA PRO A 246 10.12 28.79 24.83
C PRO A 246 10.83 28.78 23.47
N LEU A 247 10.08 28.68 22.37
CA LEU A 247 10.58 28.46 20.99
C LEU A 247 11.20 27.07 20.76
N PHE A 248 12.16 26.63 21.57
CA PHE A 248 12.77 25.30 21.43
C PHE A 248 11.75 24.17 21.68
N GLY A 249 10.88 24.33 22.69
CA GLY A 249 9.79 23.39 22.92
C GLY A 249 8.80 23.35 21.75
N SER A 250 8.48 24.51 21.17
CA SER A 250 7.67 24.58 19.95
C SER A 250 8.34 23.92 18.75
N ALA A 251 9.64 24.14 18.54
CA ALA A 251 10.40 23.50 17.48
C ALA A 251 10.42 21.98 17.65
N LEU A 252 10.63 21.48 18.86
CA LEU A 252 10.58 20.05 19.17
C LEU A 252 9.19 19.46 18.88
N ASN A 253 8.12 20.16 19.27
CA ASN A 253 6.74 19.75 19.02
C ASN A 253 6.40 19.72 17.52
N ILE A 254 6.85 20.74 16.76
CA ILE A 254 6.68 20.78 15.31
C ILE A 254 7.44 19.63 14.67
N LEU A 255 8.72 19.42 15.02
CA LEU A 255 9.53 18.33 14.48
C LEU A 255 8.95 16.96 14.81
N ARG A 256 8.48 16.72 16.05
CA ARG A 256 7.79 15.47 16.41
C ARG A 256 6.55 15.25 15.55
N LYS A 257 5.76 16.31 15.34
CA LYS A 257 4.52 16.28 14.55
C LYS A 257 4.75 16.13 13.04
N THR A 258 5.84 16.67 12.49
CA THR A 258 6.08 16.66 11.04
C THR A 258 7.04 15.56 10.58
N SER A 259 7.80 14.95 11.50
CA SER A 259 8.81 13.96 11.13
C SER A 259 8.27 12.54 11.02
N GLY A 260 7.26 12.13 11.79
CA GLY A 260 6.77 10.74 11.76
C GLY A 260 7.79 9.70 12.26
N VAL A 261 8.85 10.12 12.95
CA VAL A 261 9.92 9.22 13.44
C VAL A 261 9.43 8.31 14.58
N THR A 262 8.51 8.79 15.39
CA THR A 262 7.98 8.07 16.56
C THR A 262 6.89 7.09 16.15
N ASN A 263 7.12 5.79 16.29
CA ASN A 263 6.15 4.74 15.90
C ASN A 263 4.85 4.70 16.71
N THR A 264 4.76 5.46 17.81
CA THR A 264 3.54 5.64 18.62
C THR A 264 2.72 6.87 18.21
N ASP A 265 3.25 7.76 17.36
CA ASP A 265 2.52 8.94 16.91
C ASP A 265 1.82 8.68 15.57
N GLN A 266 0.60 9.21 15.40
CA GLN A 266 -0.22 8.98 14.19
C GLN A 266 0.46 9.41 12.88
N GLN A 267 1.47 10.28 12.96
CA GLN A 267 2.23 10.74 11.81
C GLN A 267 3.27 9.71 11.35
N ASN A 268 3.59 8.67 12.12
CA ASN A 268 4.48 7.62 11.64
C ASN A 268 3.95 6.96 10.35
N GLU A 269 4.85 6.68 9.40
CA GLU A 269 4.46 6.12 8.10
C GLU A 269 3.65 4.82 8.21
N LYS A 270 4.11 3.87 9.04
CA LYS A 270 3.42 2.58 9.23
C LYS A 270 2.11 2.75 9.97
N TYR A 271 2.08 3.57 11.02
CA TYR A 271 0.86 3.81 11.78
C TYR A 271 -0.17 4.57 10.95
N ASN A 272 0.22 5.61 10.22
CA ASN A 272 -0.68 6.37 9.35
C ASN A 272 -1.25 5.47 8.23
N HIS A 273 -0.43 4.59 7.64
CA HIS A 273 -0.91 3.62 6.66
C HIS A 273 -1.91 2.62 7.26
N LEU A 274 -1.61 2.03 8.42
CA LEU A 274 -2.55 1.18 9.16
C LEU A 274 -3.88 1.90 9.40
N ARG A 275 -3.79 3.12 9.93
CA ARG A 275 -4.93 3.96 10.28
C ARG A 275 -5.81 4.25 9.08
N LYS A 276 -5.24 4.80 8.00
CA LYS A 276 -5.98 5.14 6.78
C LYS A 276 -6.69 3.92 6.19
N ARG A 277 -6.01 2.77 6.15
CA ARG A 277 -6.57 1.52 5.63
C ARG A 277 -7.68 0.94 6.50
N ILE A 278 -7.51 0.92 7.83
CA ILE A 278 -8.54 0.43 8.75
C ILE A 278 -9.79 1.32 8.69
N ILE A 279 -9.63 2.65 8.69
CA ILE A 279 -10.76 3.60 8.57
C ILE A 279 -11.52 3.34 7.27
N SER A 280 -10.81 3.33 6.14
CA SER A 280 -11.38 3.11 4.81
C SER A 280 -12.17 1.79 4.70
N LEU A 281 -11.64 0.70 5.26
CA LEU A 281 -12.32 -0.60 5.29
C LEU A 281 -13.53 -0.60 6.25
N ALA A 282 -13.40 0.04 7.41
CA ALA A 282 -14.48 0.13 8.41
C ALA A 282 -15.70 0.90 7.89
N GLN A 283 -15.52 1.92 7.06
CA GLN A 283 -16.62 2.74 6.50
C GLN A 283 -17.56 1.95 5.58
N GLN A 284 -17.15 0.76 5.10
CA GLN A 284 -18.01 -0.11 4.30
C GLN A 284 -19.14 -0.76 5.11
N ASN A 285 -19.07 -0.70 6.44
CA ASN A 285 -20.08 -1.22 7.35
C ASN A 285 -20.71 -0.07 8.15
N GLU A 286 -22.04 -0.06 8.26
CA GLU A 286 -22.79 1.06 8.85
C GLU A 286 -22.63 1.21 10.36
N LYS A 287 -22.33 0.12 11.10
CA LYS A 287 -22.32 0.09 12.57
C LYS A 287 -20.97 -0.32 13.15
N VAL A 288 -19.91 0.40 12.81
CA VAL A 288 -18.57 0.17 13.36
C VAL A 288 -18.26 1.17 14.48
N ILE A 289 -17.64 0.73 15.56
CA ILE A 289 -17.18 1.59 16.67
C ILE A 289 -15.73 1.26 16.97
N PHE A 290 -14.84 2.25 16.89
CA PHE A 290 -13.46 2.09 17.36
C PHE A 290 -13.39 2.32 18.87
N VAL A 291 -12.69 1.44 19.59
CA VAL A 291 -12.41 1.60 21.02
C VAL A 291 -10.91 1.44 21.28
N SER A 292 -10.31 2.39 22.00
CA SER A 292 -8.85 2.41 22.17
C SER A 292 -8.34 3.02 23.48
N GLY A 293 -7.09 2.68 23.83
CA GLY A 293 -6.32 3.31 24.91
C GLY A 293 -5.31 4.33 24.35
N HIS A 294 -4.05 4.15 24.71
CA HIS A 294 -2.82 4.81 24.25
C HIS A 294 -2.69 6.29 24.57
N GLU A 295 -3.74 7.05 24.27
CA GLU A 295 -3.79 8.46 24.59
C GLU A 295 -4.29 8.63 26.03
N HIS A 296 -3.54 9.35 26.86
CA HIS A 296 -3.80 9.47 28.31
C HIS A 296 -4.95 10.43 28.64
N SER A 297 -6.09 10.23 28.00
CA SER A 297 -7.30 11.03 28.17
C SER A 297 -8.55 10.23 27.82
N LEU A 298 -9.71 10.79 28.16
CA LEU A 298 -11.01 10.31 27.73
C LEU A 298 -11.49 11.14 26.54
N GLN A 299 -11.89 10.52 25.44
CA GLN A 299 -12.38 11.23 24.25
C GLN A 299 -13.51 10.48 23.55
N TYR A 300 -14.45 11.24 23.00
CA TYR A 300 -15.44 10.77 22.02
C TYR A 300 -15.34 11.61 20.76
N ILE A 301 -14.97 10.96 19.65
CA ILE A 301 -14.72 11.59 18.36
C ILE A 301 -15.59 10.90 17.32
N VAL A 302 -16.25 11.69 16.47
CA VAL A 302 -16.96 11.17 15.30
C VAL A 302 -16.33 11.81 14.07
N GLN A 303 -15.61 11.00 13.30
CA GLN A 303 -14.95 11.45 12.07
C GLN A 303 -15.21 10.42 10.97
N ASP A 304 -15.44 10.89 9.74
CA ASP A 304 -15.66 10.01 8.59
C ASP A 304 -16.87 9.06 8.80
N ASN A 305 -17.89 9.53 9.54
CA ASN A 305 -19.07 8.80 10.01
C ASN A 305 -18.78 7.61 10.94
N ILE A 306 -17.56 7.49 11.47
CA ILE A 306 -17.20 6.44 12.43
C ILE A 306 -16.98 7.04 13.82
N PRO A 307 -17.68 6.52 14.85
CA PRO A 307 -17.42 6.86 16.24
C PRO A 307 -16.14 6.17 16.77
N GLN A 308 -15.34 6.94 17.51
CA GLN A 308 -14.17 6.50 18.26
C GLN A 308 -14.30 6.89 19.73
N ILE A 309 -14.17 5.89 20.59
CA ILE A 309 -14.08 6.01 22.05
C ILE A 309 -12.62 5.82 22.46
N VAL A 310 -11.99 6.86 22.98
CA VAL A 310 -10.65 6.78 23.58
C VAL A 310 -10.82 6.75 25.11
N SER A 311 -10.32 5.69 25.73
CA SER A 311 -10.38 5.45 27.18
C SER A 311 -8.99 5.06 27.71
N GLY A 312 -7.97 5.87 27.42
CA GLY A 312 -6.56 5.56 27.70
C GLY A 312 -5.98 6.24 28.94
N SER A 313 -6.81 6.71 29.87
CA SER A 313 -6.36 7.40 31.08
C SER A 313 -6.53 6.59 32.38
N GLY A 314 -6.33 5.28 32.32
CA GLY A 314 -6.45 4.40 33.49
C GLY A 314 -5.46 4.72 34.62
N SER A 315 -4.30 5.30 34.30
CA SER A 315 -3.28 5.65 35.31
C SER A 315 -2.50 6.95 35.06
N LYS A 316 -2.61 7.55 33.88
CA LYS A 316 -1.89 8.76 33.47
C LYS A 316 -2.84 9.78 32.84
N VAL A 317 -2.38 11.03 32.71
CA VAL A 317 -3.16 12.11 32.10
C VAL A 317 -2.32 12.96 31.13
N THR A 318 -2.89 13.28 29.97
CA THR A 318 -2.36 14.21 28.97
C THR A 318 -3.40 15.27 28.62
N ALA A 319 -2.93 16.39 28.05
CA ALA A 319 -3.80 17.45 27.57
C ALA A 319 -4.37 17.11 26.19
N THR A 320 -5.60 17.51 25.91
CA THR A 320 -6.29 17.30 24.63
C THR A 320 -6.85 18.60 24.06
N LYS A 321 -7.13 18.62 22.76
CA LYS A 321 -7.78 19.75 22.09
C LYS A 321 -8.96 19.27 21.25
N ASN A 322 -10.19 19.57 21.63
CA ASN A 322 -11.38 19.02 20.98
C ASN A 322 -11.58 19.63 19.56
N VAL A 323 -11.09 18.96 18.51
CA VAL A 323 -11.16 19.40 17.10
C VAL A 323 -11.44 18.22 16.16
N ASN A 324 -11.61 18.47 14.85
CA ASN A 324 -11.70 17.44 13.80
C ASN A 324 -12.70 16.31 14.11
N GLY A 325 -13.96 16.66 14.38
CA GLY A 325 -15.00 15.69 14.74
C GLY A 325 -15.04 15.32 16.22
N GLY A 326 -14.16 15.92 17.05
CA GLY A 326 -14.22 15.78 18.49
C GLY A 326 -15.52 16.32 19.09
N ILE A 327 -16.24 15.46 19.81
CA ILE A 327 -17.48 15.80 20.52
C ILE A 327 -17.18 16.04 22.00
N PHE A 328 -16.35 15.19 22.60
CA PHE A 328 -15.95 15.30 24.00
C PHE A 328 -14.46 14.96 24.16
N SER A 329 -13.76 15.70 25.01
CA SER A 329 -12.42 15.34 25.47
C SER A 329 -12.14 15.81 26.90
N TYR A 330 -11.46 14.98 27.70
CA TYR A 330 -11.09 15.33 29.08
C TYR A 330 -9.79 14.63 29.51
N GLY A 331 -8.79 15.42 29.92
CA GLY A 331 -7.52 14.93 30.47
C GLY A 331 -7.61 14.58 31.96
N THR A 332 -8.46 13.60 32.31
CA THR A 332 -8.65 13.09 33.68
C THR A 332 -8.45 11.57 33.73
N GLN A 333 -8.13 11.02 34.91
CA GLN A 333 -8.13 9.56 35.11
C GLN A 333 -9.56 9.02 35.13
N GLY A 334 -9.81 7.93 34.42
CA GLY A 334 -11.16 7.39 34.29
C GLY A 334 -11.28 6.22 33.32
N PHE A 335 -12.52 5.91 32.93
CA PHE A 335 -12.84 4.85 31.98
C PHE A 335 -14.18 5.12 31.27
N ALA A 336 -14.56 4.28 30.31
CA ALA A 336 -15.82 4.40 29.58
C ALA A 336 -16.66 3.13 29.68
N ARG A 337 -17.99 3.27 29.62
CA ARG A 337 -18.96 2.17 29.43
C ARG A 337 -19.74 2.39 28.15
N LEU A 338 -19.81 1.40 27.27
CA LEU A 338 -20.62 1.40 26.06
C LEU A 338 -21.76 0.41 26.20
N ASP A 339 -23.00 0.87 26.11
CA ASP A 339 -24.20 0.06 26.17
C ASP A 339 -24.80 -0.10 24.77
N VAL A 340 -25.06 -1.35 24.36
CA VAL A 340 -25.73 -1.70 23.10
C VAL A 340 -27.12 -2.24 23.42
N TYR A 341 -28.13 -1.75 22.71
CA TYR A 341 -29.54 -2.04 22.94
C TYR A 341 -30.08 -3.02 21.88
N GLU A 342 -31.18 -3.69 22.22
CA GLU A 342 -31.83 -4.70 21.36
C GLU A 342 -32.27 -4.15 20.01
N ASP A 343 -32.62 -2.87 19.95
CA ASP A 343 -33.08 -2.16 18.75
C ASP A 343 -31.94 -1.60 17.88
N GLY A 344 -30.70 -2.02 18.15
CA GLY A 344 -29.50 -1.67 17.40
C GLY A 344 -28.85 -0.35 17.80
N ALA A 345 -29.48 0.44 18.67
CA ALA A 345 -28.90 1.68 19.14
C ALA A 345 -27.78 1.44 20.17
N SER A 346 -27.01 2.50 20.45
CA SER A 346 -25.91 2.43 21.41
C SER A 346 -25.66 3.76 22.11
N THR A 347 -25.14 3.71 23.34
CA THR A 347 -24.82 4.88 24.16
C THR A 347 -23.50 4.68 24.89
N VAL A 348 -22.66 5.71 24.95
CA VAL A 348 -21.42 5.70 25.73
C VAL A 348 -21.54 6.62 26.95
N HIS A 349 -20.95 6.19 28.06
CA HIS A 349 -20.89 6.89 29.34
C HIS A 349 -19.41 6.98 29.77
N PHE A 350 -18.93 8.18 30.08
CA PHE A 350 -17.56 8.41 30.54
C PHE A 350 -17.52 8.71 32.03
N TYR A 351 -16.64 8.00 32.73
CA TYR A 351 -16.49 8.03 34.19
C TYR A 351 -15.16 8.69 34.55
N THR A 352 -15.17 9.54 35.57
CA THR A 352 -13.98 10.16 36.15
C THR A 352 -13.69 9.56 37.52
N ALA A 353 -12.43 9.21 37.78
CA ALA A 353 -11.99 8.72 39.07
C ALA A 353 -11.96 9.83 40.14
N LYS A 354 -11.79 11.08 39.71
CA LYS A 354 -11.69 12.25 40.59
C LYS A 354 -13.03 12.58 41.23
N GLU A 355 -14.09 12.69 40.44
CA GLU A 355 -15.44 13.01 40.92
C GLU A 355 -16.31 11.75 41.17
N ARG A 356 -15.81 10.55 40.84
CA ARG A 356 -16.50 9.25 40.97
C ARG A 356 -17.95 9.28 40.48
N LYS A 357 -18.14 9.79 39.27
CA LYS A 357 -19.43 9.89 38.59
C LYS A 357 -19.28 9.83 37.08
N ILE A 358 -20.41 9.73 36.38
CA ILE A 358 -20.48 9.97 34.94
C ILE A 358 -20.30 11.48 34.70
N ILE A 359 -19.43 11.86 33.76
CA ILE A 359 -19.17 13.26 33.39
C ILE A 359 -19.60 13.62 31.97
N PHE A 360 -19.86 12.62 31.12
CA PHE A 360 -20.27 12.82 29.75
C PHE A 360 -20.98 11.58 29.21
N GLU A 361 -22.00 11.79 28.39
CA GLU A 361 -22.80 10.74 27.77
C GLU A 361 -23.07 11.11 26.30
N ALA A 362 -23.12 10.12 25.42
CA ALA A 362 -23.50 10.36 24.02
C ALA A 362 -24.22 9.16 23.42
N ASN A 363 -25.27 9.45 22.64
CA ASN A 363 -25.88 8.45 21.76
C ASN A 363 -24.94 8.22 20.56
N ILE A 364 -24.56 6.98 20.29
CA ILE A 364 -23.63 6.64 19.20
C ILE A 364 -24.41 6.34 17.92
N TYR A 365 -25.18 5.24 17.93
CA TYR A 365 -26.10 4.91 16.86
C TYR A 365 -27.55 5.08 17.35
N LYS A 366 -28.40 5.59 16.46
CA LYS A 366 -29.85 5.61 16.66
C LYS A 366 -30.42 4.20 16.49
N LYS A 367 -31.68 4.03 16.88
CA LYS A 367 -32.46 2.81 16.59
C LYS A 367 -32.43 2.53 15.08
N ASP A 368 -32.43 1.25 14.74
CA ASP A 368 -32.46 0.81 13.34
C ASP A 368 -33.68 1.34 12.61
N SER A 369 -33.43 1.92 11.44
CA SER A 369 -34.50 2.40 10.57
C SER A 369 -35.04 1.24 9.75
N ILE A 370 -36.28 0.83 10.02
CA ILE A 370 -37.00 -0.15 9.19
C ILE A 370 -37.53 0.62 7.99
N VAL A 371 -36.84 0.55 6.85
CA VAL A 371 -37.39 1.03 5.58
C VAL A 371 -38.44 0.02 5.13
N ALA A 372 -39.71 0.36 5.26
CA ALA A 372 -40.81 -0.46 4.76
C ALA A 372 -40.93 -0.27 3.23
N PHE A 373 -40.72 -1.36 2.49
CA PHE A 373 -40.99 -1.42 1.05
C PHE A 373 -42.33 -2.13 0.86
N ASN A 374 -43.36 -1.38 0.46
CA ASN A 374 -44.73 -1.91 0.41
C ASN A 374 -45.29 -2.03 -1.02
N ASP A 375 -44.64 -1.40 -2.01
CA ASP A 375 -45.10 -1.40 -3.40
C ASP A 375 -44.09 -2.10 -4.31
N PHE A 376 -44.55 -3.14 -5.03
CA PHE A 376 -43.75 -4.02 -5.86
C PHE A 376 -44.44 -4.31 -7.20
N PRO A 377 -44.62 -3.30 -8.07
CA PRO A 377 -45.48 -3.42 -9.26
C PRO A 377 -44.94 -4.41 -10.31
N ASN A 378 -43.64 -4.74 -10.27
CA ASN A 378 -43.02 -5.68 -11.21
C ASN A 378 -43.01 -7.14 -10.71
N ALA A 379 -43.43 -7.43 -9.47
CA ALA A 379 -43.28 -8.76 -8.86
C ALA A 379 -44.18 -9.85 -9.47
N SER A 380 -45.25 -9.47 -10.18
CA SER A 380 -46.19 -10.37 -10.84
C SER A 380 -45.90 -10.61 -12.33
N LEU A 381 -44.90 -9.93 -12.90
CA LEU A 381 -44.49 -10.17 -14.28
C LEU A 381 -43.87 -11.56 -14.39
N THR A 382 -43.95 -12.19 -15.56
CA THR A 382 -43.27 -13.46 -15.90
C THR A 382 -42.00 -13.24 -16.72
N GLU A 383 -41.95 -12.14 -17.48
CA GLU A 383 -40.81 -11.71 -18.26
C GLU A 383 -40.68 -10.18 -18.24
N LYS A 384 -39.46 -9.68 -18.41
CA LYS A 384 -39.17 -8.25 -18.52
C LYS A 384 -38.13 -7.97 -19.57
N LYS A 385 -38.40 -6.95 -20.38
CA LYS A 385 -37.43 -6.39 -21.32
C LYS A 385 -36.58 -5.32 -20.64
N ALA A 386 -35.31 -5.61 -20.38
CA ALA A 386 -34.38 -4.74 -19.64
C ALA A 386 -33.00 -4.69 -20.30
N GLY A 387 -32.27 -3.58 -20.10
CA GLY A 387 -30.87 -3.43 -20.48
C GLY A 387 -30.01 -3.26 -19.23
N ILE A 388 -28.69 -3.47 -19.35
CA ILE A 388 -27.77 -3.30 -18.21
C ILE A 388 -27.51 -1.81 -17.98
N TYR A 389 -27.28 -1.07 -19.07
CA TYR A 389 -27.07 0.38 -19.11
C TYR A 389 -28.18 1.07 -19.90
N THR A 390 -28.33 2.36 -19.68
CA THR A 390 -29.19 3.23 -20.47
C THR A 390 -28.57 3.54 -21.84
N LYS A 391 -29.37 4.12 -22.75
CA LYS A 391 -28.88 4.54 -24.08
C LYS A 391 -27.84 5.66 -23.99
N ASP A 392 -27.99 6.58 -23.03
CA ASP A 392 -27.10 7.73 -22.86
C ASP A 392 -25.71 7.30 -22.34
N GLU A 393 -25.67 6.29 -21.45
CA GLU A 393 -24.42 5.71 -20.96
C GLU A 393 -23.60 5.04 -22.09
N THR A 394 -24.26 4.47 -23.10
CA THR A 394 -23.63 3.66 -24.14
C THR A 394 -23.32 4.41 -25.45
N LYS A 395 -23.96 5.56 -25.69
CA LYS A 395 -23.73 6.36 -26.90
C LYS A 395 -22.49 7.25 -26.74
N LYS A 396 -21.45 7.00 -27.53
CA LYS A 396 -20.20 7.79 -27.53
C LYS A 396 -19.87 8.31 -28.94
N GLY A 397 -19.21 9.47 -29.01
CA GLY A 397 -18.78 10.07 -30.28
C GLY A 397 -17.64 9.32 -30.97
N LYS A 398 -17.39 9.64 -32.25
CA LYS A 398 -16.33 9.01 -33.06
C LYS A 398 -14.93 9.21 -32.48
N PHE A 399 -14.61 10.43 -32.05
CA PHE A 399 -13.31 10.74 -31.42
C PHE A 399 -13.11 10.00 -30.10
N TYR A 400 -14.14 9.96 -29.24
CA TYR A 400 -14.09 9.19 -28.00
C TYR A 400 -13.84 7.69 -28.29
N SER A 401 -14.52 7.13 -29.28
CA SER A 401 -14.35 5.73 -29.69
C SER A 401 -12.99 5.45 -30.31
N PHE A 402 -12.38 6.42 -31.01
CA PHE A 402 -11.01 6.32 -31.50
C PHE A 402 -9.99 6.24 -30.35
N LEU A 403 -10.12 7.09 -29.33
CA LEU A 403 -9.22 7.11 -28.18
C LEU A 403 -9.40 5.88 -27.28
N TRP A 404 -10.65 5.60 -26.88
CA TRP A 404 -10.97 4.62 -25.85
C TRP A 404 -11.38 3.25 -26.37
N GLY A 405 -11.63 3.12 -27.68
CA GLY A 405 -12.09 1.89 -28.33
C GLY A 405 -13.59 1.88 -28.59
N LYS A 406 -14.08 0.97 -29.44
CA LYS A 406 -15.52 0.78 -29.75
C LYS A 406 -16.25 0.04 -28.64
N ARG A 407 -15.57 -0.89 -27.97
CA ARG A 407 -16.04 -1.70 -26.83
C ARG A 407 -17.31 -2.51 -27.14
N TYR A 408 -17.82 -3.23 -26.14
CA TYR A 408 -19.10 -3.92 -26.20
C TYR A 408 -20.30 -3.04 -25.77
N ARG A 409 -20.17 -1.70 -25.81
CA ARG A 409 -21.23 -0.74 -25.37
C ARG A 409 -22.62 -1.07 -25.90
N LYS A 410 -22.71 -1.44 -27.18
CA LYS A 410 -23.97 -1.84 -27.83
C LYS A 410 -24.73 -2.88 -27.01
N TYR A 411 -24.04 -3.90 -26.50
CA TYR A 411 -24.63 -5.02 -25.79
C TYR A 411 -25.00 -4.70 -24.33
N PHE A 412 -24.38 -3.69 -23.72
CA PHE A 412 -24.80 -3.19 -22.41
C PHE A 412 -26.11 -2.39 -22.50
N GLY A 413 -26.31 -1.65 -23.59
CA GLY A 413 -27.52 -0.84 -23.81
C GLY A 413 -28.66 -1.59 -24.52
N GLN A 414 -28.38 -2.76 -25.10
CA GLN A 414 -29.37 -3.60 -25.76
C GLN A 414 -30.36 -4.12 -24.72
N LYS A 415 -31.66 -3.85 -24.94
CA LYS A 415 -32.71 -4.44 -24.12
C LYS A 415 -32.94 -5.88 -24.54
N ILE A 416 -32.85 -6.81 -23.59
CA ILE A 416 -33.08 -8.24 -23.77
C ILE A 416 -34.32 -8.66 -22.98
N VAL A 417 -35.04 -9.67 -23.46
CA VAL A 417 -36.12 -10.32 -22.69
C VAL A 417 -35.50 -11.32 -21.72
N ALA A 418 -35.76 -11.14 -20.41
CA ALA A 418 -35.32 -12.06 -19.36
C ALA A 418 -36.53 -12.55 -18.55
N PRO A 419 -36.51 -13.82 -18.09
CA PRO A 419 -37.50 -14.33 -17.16
C PRO A 419 -37.40 -13.59 -15.82
N THR A 420 -38.53 -13.29 -15.22
CA THR A 420 -38.61 -12.72 -13.88
C THR A 420 -38.76 -13.82 -12.83
N VAL A 421 -38.25 -13.58 -11.63
CA VAL A 421 -38.30 -14.57 -10.53
C VAL A 421 -38.66 -13.95 -9.20
N ASN A 422 -39.48 -14.68 -8.43
CA ASN A 422 -39.68 -14.44 -7.01
C ASN A 422 -38.75 -15.35 -6.21
N LEU A 423 -37.99 -14.77 -5.29
CA LEU A 423 -36.97 -15.47 -4.52
C LEU A 423 -37.58 -16.54 -3.63
N ASP A 424 -38.76 -16.28 -3.07
CA ASP A 424 -39.50 -17.21 -2.20
C ASP A 424 -39.99 -18.49 -2.90
N THR A 425 -40.03 -18.53 -4.24
CA THR A 425 -40.34 -19.73 -5.02
C THR A 425 -39.15 -20.31 -5.78
N LEU A 426 -38.16 -19.48 -6.13
CA LEU A 426 -37.01 -19.91 -6.91
C LEU A 426 -36.20 -20.97 -6.13
N TYR A 427 -35.87 -22.09 -6.79
CA TYR A 427 -35.16 -23.23 -6.20
C TYR A 427 -35.77 -23.78 -4.89
N GLY A 428 -37.10 -23.69 -4.73
CA GLY A 428 -37.79 -24.16 -3.51
C GLY A 428 -37.85 -23.12 -2.38
N GLY A 429 -37.39 -21.90 -2.65
CA GLY A 429 -37.52 -20.73 -1.78
C GLY A 429 -36.20 -20.27 -1.19
N LEU A 430 -35.65 -19.22 -1.78
CA LEU A 430 -34.44 -18.53 -1.36
C LEU A 430 -34.74 -17.37 -0.41
N LYS A 431 -33.94 -17.27 0.66
CA LYS A 431 -33.96 -16.17 1.62
C LYS A 431 -32.66 -15.37 1.53
N PRO A 432 -32.70 -14.03 1.54
CA PRO A 432 -31.49 -13.23 1.57
C PRO A 432 -30.84 -13.29 2.94
N VAL A 433 -29.51 -13.49 2.95
CA VAL A 433 -28.70 -13.62 4.17
C VAL A 433 -27.90 -12.36 4.44
N ARG A 434 -27.10 -11.93 3.45
CA ARG A 434 -26.26 -10.72 3.55
C ARG A 434 -25.78 -10.26 2.19
N LYS A 435 -25.38 -8.99 2.10
CA LYS A 435 -24.66 -8.48 0.93
C LYS A 435 -23.35 -9.27 0.76
N GLY A 436 -23.01 -9.53 -0.49
CA GLY A 436 -21.74 -10.11 -0.89
C GLY A 436 -21.09 -9.24 -1.96
N GLY A 437 -20.14 -9.83 -2.67
CA GLY A 437 -19.56 -9.25 -3.87
C GLY A 437 -18.06 -8.99 -3.73
N GLY A 438 -17.35 -9.10 -4.85
CA GLY A 438 -15.97 -8.67 -4.97
C GLY A 438 -15.87 -7.15 -5.09
N HIS A 439 -14.79 -6.63 -5.65
CA HIS A 439 -14.57 -5.19 -5.76
C HIS A 439 -15.38 -4.49 -6.87
N GLN A 440 -16.15 -5.20 -7.69
CA GLN A 440 -16.76 -4.63 -8.90
C GLN A 440 -18.27 -4.83 -9.04
N SER A 441 -18.85 -5.79 -8.32
CA SER A 441 -20.25 -6.19 -8.55
C SER A 441 -21.03 -6.16 -7.24
N LYS A 442 -22.28 -5.66 -7.32
CA LYS A 442 -23.28 -5.82 -6.26
C LYS A 442 -23.73 -7.28 -6.26
N SER A 443 -23.56 -8.00 -5.16
CA SER A 443 -24.15 -9.34 -5.02
C SER A 443 -24.83 -9.55 -3.68
N LEU A 444 -25.76 -10.47 -3.64
CA LEU A 444 -26.53 -10.86 -2.46
C LEU A 444 -26.33 -12.36 -2.25
N ARG A 445 -26.00 -12.76 -1.03
CA ARG A 445 -26.00 -14.17 -0.64
C ARG A 445 -27.41 -14.56 -0.28
N LEU A 446 -27.83 -15.67 -0.84
CA LEU A 446 -29.14 -16.28 -0.65
C LEU A 446 -28.93 -17.68 -0.08
N GLU A 447 -29.93 -18.20 0.62
CA GLU A 447 -29.92 -19.54 1.20
C GLU A 447 -31.29 -20.19 0.99
N ASP A 448 -31.31 -21.47 0.63
CA ASP A 448 -32.55 -22.24 0.53
C ASP A 448 -32.99 -22.80 1.90
N LYS A 449 -34.09 -23.56 1.92
CA LYS A 449 -34.63 -24.18 3.15
C LYS A 449 -33.72 -25.24 3.78
N ASP A 450 -32.80 -25.82 2.99
CA ASP A 450 -31.90 -26.90 3.41
C ASP A 450 -30.50 -26.34 3.76
N GLY A 451 -30.34 -25.01 3.74
CA GLY A 451 -29.10 -24.31 4.09
C GLY A 451 -28.11 -24.11 2.94
N LYS A 452 -28.48 -24.48 1.70
CA LYS A 452 -27.56 -24.37 0.56
C LYS A 452 -27.50 -22.93 0.07
N GLU A 453 -26.28 -22.42 -0.08
CA GLU A 453 -26.09 -21.03 -0.47
C GLU A 453 -26.11 -20.82 -1.99
N TYR A 454 -26.74 -19.73 -2.41
CA TYR A 454 -26.75 -19.21 -3.77
C TYR A 454 -26.22 -17.77 -3.79
N VAL A 455 -25.80 -17.31 -4.96
CA VAL A 455 -25.38 -15.92 -5.17
C VAL A 455 -26.23 -15.30 -6.27
N MET A 456 -26.85 -14.16 -5.96
CA MET A 456 -27.48 -13.28 -6.92
C MET A 456 -26.55 -12.09 -7.19
N ARG A 457 -26.05 -11.95 -8.42
CA ARG A 457 -25.06 -10.93 -8.80
C ARG A 457 -25.60 -10.05 -9.92
N ALA A 458 -25.59 -8.74 -9.72
CA ALA A 458 -26.03 -7.80 -10.75
C ALA A 458 -25.09 -7.83 -11.96
N LEU A 459 -25.64 -7.78 -13.18
CA LEU A 459 -24.82 -7.60 -14.39
C LEU A 459 -24.23 -6.19 -14.47
N ARG A 460 -24.93 -5.20 -13.91
CA ARG A 460 -24.44 -3.82 -13.79
C ARG A 460 -23.31 -3.77 -12.76
N LYS A 461 -22.13 -3.33 -13.20
CA LYS A 461 -20.96 -3.14 -12.34
C LYS A 461 -21.08 -1.86 -11.51
N ASN A 462 -20.38 -1.83 -10.39
CA ASN A 462 -20.31 -0.69 -9.47
C ASN A 462 -18.92 -0.03 -9.58
N ALA A 463 -18.85 1.08 -10.30
CA ALA A 463 -17.62 1.83 -10.52
C ALA A 463 -17.06 2.45 -9.22
N VAL A 464 -17.93 2.90 -8.32
CA VAL A 464 -17.53 3.49 -7.03
C VAL A 464 -16.90 2.45 -6.11
N GLN A 465 -17.51 1.25 -6.02
CA GLN A 465 -16.95 0.12 -5.28
C GLN A 465 -15.59 -0.31 -5.83
N TYR A 466 -15.41 -0.28 -7.16
CA TYR A 466 -14.12 -0.59 -7.79
C TYR A 466 -13.05 0.45 -7.50
N LEU A 467 -13.40 1.74 -7.61
CA LEU A 467 -12.52 2.85 -7.26
C LEU A 467 -12.05 2.75 -5.81
N GLN A 468 -12.98 2.50 -4.89
CA GLN A 468 -12.70 2.32 -3.47
C GLN A 468 -11.68 1.21 -3.23
N ALA A 469 -11.86 0.07 -3.88
CA ALA A 469 -11.04 -1.11 -3.65
C ALA A 469 -9.67 -1.10 -4.36
N VAL A 470 -9.57 -0.45 -5.53
CA VAL A 470 -8.36 -0.53 -6.38
C VAL A 470 -7.56 0.76 -6.36
N ALA A 471 -8.20 1.92 -6.49
CA ALA A 471 -7.52 3.21 -6.63
C ALA A 471 -7.41 3.99 -5.32
N PHE A 472 -8.43 3.92 -4.46
CA PHE A 472 -8.55 4.75 -3.26
C PHE A 472 -8.57 3.91 -1.98
N LYS A 473 -7.55 3.08 -1.79
CA LYS A 473 -7.52 2.15 -0.66
C LYS A 473 -7.39 2.87 0.70
N ASP A 474 -6.76 4.04 0.71
CA ASP A 474 -6.45 4.84 1.91
C ASP A 474 -7.47 5.94 2.21
N GLN A 475 -8.52 6.08 1.41
CA GLN A 475 -9.55 7.09 1.60
C GLN A 475 -10.90 6.56 1.13
N TYR A 476 -11.96 6.82 1.90
CA TYR A 476 -13.30 6.41 1.51
C TYR A 476 -13.91 7.43 0.55
N VAL A 477 -14.48 6.94 -0.55
CA VAL A 477 -14.94 7.74 -1.69
C VAL A 477 -16.38 7.44 -2.13
N GLU A 478 -17.10 6.62 -1.37
CA GLU A 478 -18.50 6.31 -1.70
C GLU A 478 -19.37 7.58 -1.67
N GLY A 479 -20.27 7.73 -2.65
CA GLY A 479 -21.08 8.93 -2.84
C GLY A 479 -20.33 10.14 -3.41
N GLN A 480 -19.00 10.15 -3.41
CA GLN A 480 -18.20 11.27 -3.96
C GLN A 480 -18.11 11.24 -5.49
N PHE A 481 -18.32 10.07 -6.10
CA PHE A 481 -18.25 9.90 -7.56
C PHE A 481 -19.61 9.67 -8.23
N ASN A 482 -20.71 9.65 -7.47
CA ASN A 482 -22.04 9.41 -8.05
C ASN A 482 -22.41 10.49 -9.07
N LYS A 483 -22.83 10.07 -10.27
CA LYS A 483 -23.18 10.92 -11.42
C LYS A 483 -22.04 11.83 -11.87
N THR A 484 -20.80 11.35 -11.76
CA THR A 484 -19.61 12.07 -12.26
C THR A 484 -19.08 11.42 -13.53
N TYR A 485 -18.38 12.20 -14.36
CA TYR A 485 -17.75 11.65 -15.56
C TYR A 485 -16.72 10.56 -15.22
N THR A 486 -16.05 10.59 -14.06
CA THR A 486 -15.14 9.50 -13.62
C THR A 486 -15.89 8.17 -13.50
N GLU A 487 -17.09 8.20 -12.90
CA GLU A 487 -17.97 7.03 -12.81
C GLU A 487 -18.37 6.56 -14.22
N ASP A 488 -18.79 7.48 -15.10
CA ASP A 488 -19.15 7.17 -16.48
C ASP A 488 -18.00 6.53 -17.26
N LEU A 489 -16.77 7.05 -17.12
CA LEU A 489 -15.57 6.50 -17.76
C LEU A 489 -15.26 5.09 -17.26
N LEU A 490 -15.47 4.80 -15.98
CA LEU A 490 -15.22 3.46 -15.44
C LEU A 490 -16.31 2.47 -15.83
N LEU A 491 -17.57 2.89 -15.80
CA LEU A 491 -18.68 2.11 -16.37
C LEU A 491 -18.41 1.78 -17.84
N ASP A 492 -17.84 2.74 -18.58
CA ASP A 492 -17.37 2.58 -19.96
C ASP A 492 -16.20 1.60 -20.07
N VAL A 493 -15.21 1.66 -19.17
CA VAL A 493 -14.09 0.68 -19.11
C VAL A 493 -14.61 -0.73 -18.89
N PHE A 494 -15.64 -0.94 -18.06
CA PHE A 494 -16.25 -2.27 -17.87
C PHE A 494 -16.90 -2.82 -19.14
N THR A 495 -17.24 -1.96 -20.12
CA THR A 495 -17.71 -2.42 -21.44
C THR A 495 -16.62 -3.04 -22.31
N GLY A 496 -15.38 -3.08 -21.82
CA GLY A 496 -14.28 -3.84 -22.42
C GLY A 496 -14.51 -5.36 -22.40
N SER A 497 -15.37 -5.88 -21.52
CA SER A 497 -15.71 -7.31 -21.45
C SER A 497 -17.16 -7.54 -21.87
N HIS A 498 -17.45 -8.67 -22.52
CA HIS A 498 -18.78 -8.92 -23.06
C HIS A 498 -19.74 -9.29 -21.91
N PRO A 499 -20.85 -8.55 -21.71
CA PRO A 499 -21.64 -8.63 -20.48
C PRO A 499 -22.34 -9.98 -20.27
N TYR A 500 -22.59 -10.72 -21.36
CA TYR A 500 -23.26 -12.02 -21.33
C TYR A 500 -22.30 -13.20 -21.54
N ALA A 501 -20.98 -12.97 -21.68
CA ALA A 501 -20.02 -14.06 -21.90
C ALA A 501 -20.06 -15.17 -20.82
N PRO A 502 -20.25 -14.86 -19.51
CA PRO A 502 -20.31 -15.90 -18.48
C PRO A 502 -21.34 -17.01 -18.73
N PHE A 503 -22.46 -16.71 -19.40
CA PHE A 503 -23.53 -17.69 -19.68
C PHE A 503 -23.18 -18.74 -20.74
N ALA A 504 -22.11 -18.52 -21.53
CA ALA A 504 -21.62 -19.50 -22.50
C ALA A 504 -20.54 -20.42 -21.93
N ILE A 505 -19.94 -20.07 -20.79
CA ILE A 505 -18.74 -20.74 -20.28
C ILE A 505 -19.06 -22.14 -19.75
N ASP A 506 -20.21 -22.34 -19.12
CA ASP A 506 -20.56 -23.60 -18.48
C ASP A 506 -20.52 -24.79 -19.46
N LYS A 507 -21.05 -24.63 -20.68
CA LYS A 507 -21.00 -25.67 -21.73
C LYS A 507 -19.61 -25.95 -22.25
N LEU A 508 -18.79 -24.91 -22.41
CA LEU A 508 -17.41 -25.08 -22.84
C LEU A 508 -16.58 -25.80 -21.77
N ALA A 509 -16.81 -25.48 -20.49
CA ALA A 509 -16.12 -26.11 -19.36
C ALA A 509 -16.59 -27.56 -19.14
N GLU A 510 -17.90 -27.81 -19.23
CA GLU A 510 -18.50 -29.15 -19.12
C GLU A 510 -17.92 -30.11 -20.17
N ALA A 511 -17.72 -29.64 -21.42
CA ALA A 511 -17.20 -30.46 -22.50
C ALA A 511 -15.79 -31.02 -22.24
N ILE A 512 -14.99 -30.35 -21.40
CA ILE A 512 -13.61 -30.73 -21.08
C ILE A 512 -13.44 -31.19 -19.63
N ASP A 513 -14.54 -31.46 -18.92
CA ASP A 513 -14.54 -31.88 -17.52
C ASP A 513 -13.77 -30.89 -16.61
N VAL A 514 -14.04 -29.60 -16.80
CA VAL A 514 -13.62 -28.54 -15.87
C VAL A 514 -14.84 -28.14 -15.04
N TYR A 515 -14.74 -28.28 -13.72
CA TYR A 515 -15.79 -27.81 -12.81
C TYR A 515 -16.02 -26.32 -12.98
N HIS A 516 -17.24 -25.86 -12.72
CA HIS A 516 -17.65 -24.52 -13.10
C HIS A 516 -18.89 -24.09 -12.32
N THR A 517 -19.20 -22.79 -12.37
CA THR A 517 -20.51 -22.29 -11.97
C THR A 517 -21.47 -22.30 -13.15
N LYS A 518 -22.77 -22.40 -12.86
CA LYS A 518 -23.85 -22.42 -13.85
C LYS A 518 -24.76 -21.19 -13.66
N PRO A 519 -24.34 -20.01 -14.14
CA PRO A 519 -25.14 -18.80 -14.01
C PRO A 519 -26.38 -18.87 -14.91
N ILE A 520 -27.52 -18.45 -14.36
CA ILE A 520 -28.78 -18.29 -15.11
C ILE A 520 -29.20 -16.81 -15.04
N LEU A 521 -29.62 -16.27 -16.18
CA LEU A 521 -30.02 -14.89 -16.33
C LEU A 521 -31.47 -14.69 -15.88
N PHE A 522 -31.68 -13.74 -14.98
CA PHE A 522 -32.99 -13.33 -14.51
C PHE A 522 -33.12 -11.81 -14.46
N TYR A 523 -34.35 -11.32 -14.58
CA TYR A 523 -34.71 -10.00 -14.07
C TYR A 523 -35.32 -10.18 -12.68
N VAL A 524 -34.71 -9.61 -11.64
CA VAL A 524 -35.24 -9.74 -10.28
C VAL A 524 -35.95 -8.44 -9.95
N PRO A 525 -37.30 -8.40 -9.92
CA PRO A 525 -38.01 -7.20 -9.51
C PRO A 525 -37.79 -6.94 -8.03
N LYS A 526 -37.97 -5.67 -7.61
CA LYS A 526 -38.18 -5.42 -6.18
C LYS A 526 -39.40 -6.22 -5.70
N GLN A 527 -39.26 -6.84 -4.54
CA GLN A 527 -40.22 -7.81 -4.03
C GLN A 527 -40.11 -7.97 -2.52
N ALA A 528 -41.18 -8.44 -1.87
CA ALA A 528 -41.20 -8.66 -0.42
C ALA A 528 -40.08 -9.61 0.05
N GLY A 529 -39.75 -10.64 -0.74
CA GLY A 529 -38.70 -11.60 -0.45
C GLY A 529 -37.29 -11.00 -0.31
N LEU A 530 -37.03 -9.82 -0.89
CA LEU A 530 -35.76 -9.09 -0.71
C LEU A 530 -35.66 -8.33 0.62
N LYS A 531 -36.77 -8.14 1.34
CA LYS A 531 -36.81 -7.44 2.64
C LYS A 531 -36.08 -6.09 2.60
N GLU A 532 -35.17 -5.82 3.54
CA GLU A 532 -34.34 -4.62 3.63
C GLU A 532 -33.38 -4.45 2.43
N PHE A 533 -33.06 -5.54 1.71
CA PHE A 533 -32.15 -5.49 0.56
C PHE A 533 -32.77 -4.79 -0.66
N ASN A 534 -34.09 -4.53 -0.68
CA ASN A 534 -34.74 -3.69 -1.70
C ASN A 534 -34.14 -2.28 -1.81
N ALA A 535 -33.39 -1.82 -0.81
CA ALA A 535 -32.65 -0.55 -0.85
C ALA A 535 -31.53 -0.54 -1.91
N GLY A 536 -30.92 -1.69 -2.21
CA GLY A 536 -29.78 -1.80 -3.14
C GLY A 536 -29.92 -2.87 -4.23
N PHE A 537 -30.96 -3.70 -4.16
CA PHE A 537 -31.24 -4.81 -5.07
C PHE A 537 -32.66 -4.73 -5.60
N GLY A 538 -32.89 -5.39 -6.73
CA GLY A 538 -34.17 -5.41 -7.43
C GLY A 538 -34.22 -4.45 -8.62
N ASP A 539 -35.15 -4.71 -9.53
CA ASP A 539 -35.42 -4.01 -10.80
C ASP A 539 -34.24 -3.97 -11.79
N GLU A 540 -33.32 -4.93 -11.71
CA GLU A 540 -32.13 -5.05 -12.56
C GLU A 540 -31.97 -6.49 -13.14
N LEU A 541 -31.07 -6.65 -14.11
CA LEU A 541 -30.65 -7.97 -14.59
C LEU A 541 -29.60 -8.57 -13.65
N TYR A 542 -29.84 -9.82 -13.24
CA TYR A 542 -28.98 -10.58 -12.35
C TYR A 542 -28.59 -11.92 -12.99
N MET A 543 -27.38 -12.38 -12.68
CA MET A 543 -27.05 -13.80 -12.76
C MET A 543 -27.27 -14.43 -11.38
N ILE A 544 -27.97 -15.57 -11.33
CA ILE A 544 -28.14 -16.36 -10.12
C ILE A 544 -27.51 -17.73 -10.34
N GLU A 545 -26.65 -18.14 -9.41
CA GLU A 545 -25.92 -19.41 -9.45
C GLU A 545 -25.77 -20.02 -8.05
N ALA A 546 -25.61 -21.34 -7.99
CA ALA A 546 -25.16 -22.01 -6.77
C ALA A 546 -23.82 -21.42 -6.32
N ARG A 547 -23.70 -21.11 -5.03
CA ARG A 547 -22.45 -20.59 -4.48
C ARG A 547 -21.42 -21.72 -4.46
N THR A 548 -20.18 -21.41 -4.84
CA THR A 548 -19.03 -22.32 -4.66
C THR A 548 -18.63 -22.37 -3.18
N ALA A 549 -19.42 -23.09 -2.40
CA ALA A 549 -19.31 -23.35 -0.97
C ALA A 549 -19.89 -24.74 -0.67
N ASP A 550 -19.75 -25.18 0.57
CA ASP A 550 -20.22 -26.49 1.03
C ASP A 550 -21.74 -26.68 0.87
N GLY A 551 -22.22 -27.93 0.87
CA GLY A 551 -23.64 -28.28 0.83
C GLY A 551 -24.23 -28.51 -0.56
N HIS A 552 -23.42 -28.44 -1.62
CA HIS A 552 -23.82 -28.65 -3.02
C HIS A 552 -23.38 -30.02 -3.58
N GLY A 553 -23.27 -31.05 -2.75
CA GLY A 553 -22.94 -32.43 -3.17
C GLY A 553 -23.88 -33.03 -4.22
N ASP A 554 -25.07 -32.44 -4.44
CA ASP A 554 -25.99 -32.83 -5.52
C ASP A 554 -25.60 -32.29 -6.92
N LYS A 555 -24.61 -31.39 -7.01
CA LYS A 555 -24.27 -30.70 -8.27
C LYS A 555 -23.11 -31.36 -9.00
N LYS A 556 -23.39 -31.95 -10.17
CA LYS A 556 -22.37 -32.51 -11.08
C LYS A 556 -21.27 -31.51 -11.46
N TYR A 557 -21.61 -30.24 -11.66
CA TYR A 557 -20.65 -29.21 -12.07
C TYR A 557 -19.69 -28.77 -10.96
N PHE A 558 -19.87 -29.26 -9.72
CA PHE A 558 -18.90 -29.21 -8.62
C PHE A 558 -18.27 -30.59 -8.33
N GLY A 559 -18.43 -31.54 -9.25
CA GLY A 559 -17.93 -32.90 -9.11
C GLY A 559 -18.67 -33.73 -8.05
N PHE A 560 -19.89 -33.34 -7.65
CA PHE A 560 -20.63 -33.94 -6.54
C PHE A 560 -19.89 -33.88 -5.18
N SER A 561 -18.95 -32.94 -5.04
CA SER A 561 -18.27 -32.69 -3.77
C SER A 561 -19.14 -31.83 -2.87
N ASP A 562 -19.31 -32.25 -1.62
CA ASP A 562 -20.06 -31.49 -0.61
C ASP A 562 -19.16 -30.52 0.18
N GLU A 563 -17.84 -30.61 0.00
CA GLU A 563 -16.84 -29.78 0.67
C GLU A 563 -16.01 -28.98 -0.36
N ILE A 564 -16.13 -27.64 -0.30
CA ILE A 564 -15.48 -26.71 -1.22
C ILE A 564 -14.68 -25.67 -0.43
N ILE A 565 -13.35 -25.79 -0.48
CA ILE A 565 -12.45 -24.94 0.30
C ILE A 565 -11.89 -23.73 -0.49
N SER A 566 -11.34 -22.76 0.23
CA SER A 566 -10.66 -21.61 -0.38
C SER A 566 -9.24 -21.95 -0.84
N THR A 567 -8.65 -21.09 -1.68
CA THR A 567 -7.24 -21.23 -2.10
C THR A 567 -6.25 -21.09 -0.94
N ASP A 568 -6.60 -20.31 0.08
CA ASP A 568 -5.77 -20.17 1.28
C ASP A 568 -5.80 -21.46 2.12
N ASP A 569 -6.98 -22.06 2.28
CA ASP A 569 -7.14 -23.36 2.96
C ASP A 569 -6.41 -24.46 2.19
N LEU A 570 -6.52 -24.50 0.85
CA LEU A 570 -5.76 -25.43 0.02
C LEU A 570 -4.26 -25.27 0.28
N ARG A 571 -3.74 -24.06 0.20
CA ARG A 571 -2.31 -23.80 0.42
C ARG A 571 -1.84 -24.23 1.81
N LYS A 572 -2.67 -23.99 2.83
CA LYS A 572 -2.42 -24.40 4.22
C LYS A 572 -2.38 -25.92 4.33
N ASN A 573 -3.36 -26.61 3.75
CA ASN A 573 -3.43 -28.07 3.75
C ASN A 573 -2.24 -28.69 3.00
N LEU A 574 -1.91 -28.20 1.80
CA LEU A 574 -0.74 -28.65 1.03
C LEU A 574 0.61 -28.43 1.74
N ALA A 575 0.70 -27.48 2.68
CA ALA A 575 1.90 -27.26 3.47
C ALA A 575 1.88 -28.02 4.81
N LYS A 576 0.71 -28.49 5.26
CA LYS A 576 0.52 -29.11 6.57
C LYS A 576 0.89 -30.59 6.58
N ASP A 577 0.50 -31.33 5.55
CA ASP A 577 0.60 -32.79 5.55
C ASP A 577 0.66 -33.38 4.13
N GLU A 578 1.44 -34.44 3.97
CA GLU A 578 1.68 -35.15 2.70
C GLU A 578 0.43 -35.83 2.11
N LYS A 579 -0.61 -36.05 2.93
CA LYS A 579 -1.87 -36.67 2.46
C LYS A 579 -2.71 -35.78 1.55
N TYR A 580 -2.48 -34.47 1.60
CA TYR A 580 -3.23 -33.47 0.82
C TYR A 580 -2.58 -33.31 -0.56
N VAL A 581 -3.33 -33.63 -1.62
CA VAL A 581 -2.80 -33.67 -2.98
C VAL A 581 -3.66 -32.81 -3.90
N LEU A 582 -2.99 -32.03 -4.75
CA LEU A 582 -3.65 -31.32 -5.84
C LEU A 582 -3.68 -32.19 -7.09
N ASP A 583 -4.84 -32.27 -7.75
CA ASP A 583 -4.92 -32.78 -9.13
C ASP A 583 -4.36 -31.71 -10.10
N GLU A 584 -3.04 -31.74 -10.34
CA GLU A 584 -2.36 -30.78 -11.22
C GLU A 584 -2.89 -30.81 -12.66
N ALA A 585 -3.30 -31.99 -13.15
CA ALA A 585 -3.78 -32.14 -14.52
C ALA A 585 -5.10 -31.37 -14.74
N SER A 586 -6.03 -31.49 -13.80
CA SER A 586 -7.27 -30.71 -13.81
C SER A 586 -7.03 -29.20 -13.70
N TYR A 587 -6.04 -28.77 -12.89
CA TYR A 587 -5.65 -27.37 -12.78
C TYR A 587 -5.02 -26.82 -14.06
N ILE A 588 -4.09 -27.56 -14.68
CA ILE A 588 -3.50 -27.20 -15.98
C ILE A 588 -4.59 -27.08 -17.05
N ARG A 589 -5.54 -28.02 -17.08
CA ARG A 589 -6.67 -27.97 -18.03
C ARG A 589 -7.52 -26.71 -17.83
N ALA A 590 -7.86 -26.37 -16.58
CA ALA A 590 -8.59 -25.15 -16.27
C ALA A 590 -7.82 -23.87 -16.67
N ARG A 591 -6.49 -23.85 -16.47
CA ARG A 591 -5.62 -22.73 -16.89
C ARG A 591 -5.48 -22.60 -18.41
N LEU A 592 -5.35 -23.71 -19.13
CA LEU A 592 -5.35 -23.69 -20.60
C LEU A 592 -6.71 -23.25 -21.15
N PHE A 593 -7.79 -23.63 -20.47
CA PHE A 593 -9.13 -23.16 -20.78
C PHE A 593 -9.28 -21.65 -20.55
N ASP A 594 -8.72 -21.09 -19.47
CA ASP A 594 -8.65 -19.64 -19.25
C ASP A 594 -7.95 -18.91 -20.41
N MET A 595 -6.82 -19.44 -20.88
CA MET A 595 -6.12 -18.90 -22.05
C MET A 595 -6.98 -18.97 -23.32
N LEU A 596 -7.66 -20.10 -23.54
CA LEU A 596 -8.54 -20.31 -24.68
C LEU A 596 -9.67 -19.28 -24.73
N ILE A 597 -10.33 -18.98 -23.62
CA ILE A 597 -11.42 -17.99 -23.59
C ILE A 597 -10.94 -16.54 -23.37
N GLY A 598 -9.65 -16.35 -23.08
CA GLY A 598 -9.06 -15.02 -22.89
C GLY A 598 -9.34 -14.39 -21.53
N ASP A 599 -9.50 -15.20 -20.50
CA ASP A 599 -9.75 -14.77 -19.13
C ASP A 599 -8.43 -14.54 -18.36
N TRP A 600 -7.96 -13.29 -18.35
CA TRP A 600 -6.64 -12.91 -17.85
C TRP A 600 -6.61 -12.64 -16.33
N ASP A 601 -7.77 -12.37 -15.70
CA ASP A 601 -7.87 -11.92 -14.30
C ASP A 601 -8.06 -13.10 -13.34
N ARG A 602 -7.04 -13.95 -13.26
CA ARG A 602 -7.09 -15.21 -12.50
C ARG A 602 -6.27 -15.13 -11.22
N HIS A 603 -6.78 -14.41 -10.22
CA HIS A 603 -6.19 -14.31 -8.88
C HIS A 603 -6.77 -15.33 -7.87
N GLN A 604 -6.19 -15.42 -6.67
CA GLN A 604 -6.50 -16.45 -5.65
C GLN A 604 -8.00 -16.60 -5.30
N ASP A 605 -8.77 -15.51 -5.33
CA ASP A 605 -10.19 -15.53 -4.98
C ASP A 605 -11.09 -16.07 -6.10
N GLN A 606 -10.57 -16.17 -7.33
CA GLN A 606 -11.27 -16.70 -8.50
C GLN A 606 -11.32 -18.23 -8.51
N TRP A 607 -10.71 -18.86 -7.51
CA TRP A 607 -10.66 -20.31 -7.36
C TRP A 607 -11.36 -20.75 -6.08
N ARG A 608 -12.01 -21.90 -6.18
CA ARG A 608 -12.42 -22.76 -5.09
C ARG A 608 -11.98 -24.18 -5.40
N TRP A 609 -12.00 -25.06 -4.41
CA TRP A 609 -11.41 -26.39 -4.52
C TRP A 609 -12.35 -27.43 -3.96
N ALA A 610 -12.86 -28.30 -4.84
CA ALA A 610 -13.68 -29.44 -4.46
C ALA A 610 -12.78 -30.52 -3.85
N THR A 611 -13.24 -31.12 -2.76
CA THR A 611 -12.49 -32.09 -1.95
C THR A 611 -13.00 -33.50 -2.19
N PHE A 612 -12.08 -34.46 -2.35
CA PHE A 612 -12.37 -35.88 -2.56
C PHE A 612 -11.48 -36.74 -1.67
N ASN A 613 -12.08 -37.63 -0.89
CA ASN A 613 -11.32 -38.58 -0.06
C ASN A 613 -11.08 -39.87 -0.86
N GLU A 614 -9.83 -40.18 -1.15
CA GLU A 614 -9.40 -41.38 -1.89
C GLU A 614 -8.41 -42.18 -1.02
N GLY A 615 -8.93 -43.15 -0.26
CA GLY A 615 -8.15 -43.88 0.74
C GLY A 615 -7.66 -42.95 1.86
N GLU A 616 -6.35 -42.91 2.11
CA GLU A 616 -5.74 -41.99 3.08
C GLU A 616 -5.48 -40.59 2.53
N LYS A 617 -5.65 -40.39 1.22
CA LYS A 617 -5.38 -39.11 0.55
C LYS A 617 -6.63 -38.26 0.39
N VAL A 618 -6.41 -36.94 0.42
CA VAL A 618 -7.44 -35.94 0.15
C VAL A 618 -7.04 -35.21 -1.12
N ILE A 619 -7.79 -35.44 -2.21
CA ILE A 619 -7.55 -34.87 -3.52
C ILE A 619 -8.37 -33.59 -3.70
N TYR A 620 -7.70 -32.52 -4.13
CA TYR A 620 -8.34 -31.26 -4.46
C TYR A 620 -8.42 -31.05 -5.98
N ARG A 621 -9.60 -30.68 -6.47
CA ARG A 621 -9.83 -30.32 -7.87
C ARG A 621 -10.35 -28.88 -7.98
N PRO A 622 -9.92 -28.12 -8.99
CA PRO A 622 -10.27 -26.71 -9.13
C PRO A 622 -11.73 -26.53 -9.53
N VAL A 623 -12.38 -25.57 -8.88
CA VAL A 623 -13.68 -25.01 -9.25
C VAL A 623 -13.49 -23.52 -9.53
N PRO A 624 -13.05 -23.14 -10.75
CA PRO A 624 -13.00 -21.75 -11.16
C PRO A 624 -14.38 -21.10 -11.04
N ARG A 625 -14.41 -19.87 -10.57
CA ARG A 625 -15.60 -19.02 -10.54
C ARG A 625 -15.31 -17.69 -11.22
N ASP A 626 -16.36 -16.90 -11.44
CA ASP A 626 -16.26 -15.49 -11.86
C ASP A 626 -15.41 -15.29 -13.15
N ARG A 627 -16.06 -15.55 -14.28
CA ARG A 627 -15.50 -15.56 -15.64
C ARG A 627 -15.81 -14.27 -16.41
N ASP A 628 -15.88 -13.15 -15.71
CA ASP A 628 -16.35 -11.86 -16.23
C ASP A 628 -15.41 -11.24 -17.28
N GLN A 629 -14.16 -11.72 -17.41
CA GLN A 629 -13.17 -11.22 -18.37
C GLN A 629 -13.04 -12.04 -19.66
N ALA A 630 -13.82 -13.11 -19.81
CA ALA A 630 -13.84 -13.93 -21.02
C ALA A 630 -14.15 -13.07 -22.26
N PHE A 631 -13.37 -13.28 -23.33
CA PHE A 631 -13.49 -12.58 -24.62
C PHE A 631 -13.34 -11.05 -24.56
N SER A 632 -12.61 -10.52 -23.57
CA SER A 632 -12.42 -9.07 -23.39
C SER A 632 -11.61 -8.39 -24.50
N ILE A 633 -11.92 -7.12 -24.79
CA ILE A 633 -11.32 -6.28 -25.84
C ILE A 633 -10.68 -4.99 -25.29
N PHE A 634 -9.99 -5.08 -24.15
CA PHE A 634 -9.50 -3.90 -23.41
C PHE A 634 -8.57 -2.96 -24.21
N SER A 635 -7.94 -3.42 -25.30
CA SER A 635 -6.96 -2.66 -26.08
C SER A 635 -7.44 -2.24 -27.49
N ASP A 636 -8.73 -2.01 -27.69
CA ASP A 636 -9.35 -1.74 -29.01
C ASP A 636 -9.42 -0.24 -29.42
N GLY A 637 -8.72 0.65 -28.71
CA GLY A 637 -8.59 2.09 -29.00
C GLY A 637 -7.15 2.59 -28.86
N PHE A 638 -6.84 3.76 -29.44
CA PHE A 638 -5.47 4.27 -29.51
C PHE A 638 -4.80 4.43 -28.13
N LEU A 639 -5.49 5.08 -27.18
CA LEU A 639 -4.93 5.36 -25.86
C LEU A 639 -4.77 4.08 -25.05
N MET A 640 -5.81 3.25 -25.03
CA MET A 640 -5.79 2.00 -24.25
C MET A 640 -4.83 0.97 -24.83
N ASN A 641 -4.66 0.91 -26.13
CA ASN A 641 -3.62 0.09 -26.76
C ASN A 641 -2.21 0.56 -26.36
N THR A 642 -1.98 1.88 -26.32
CA THR A 642 -0.70 2.47 -25.88
C THR A 642 -0.44 2.19 -24.40
N ILE A 643 -1.41 2.46 -23.53
CA ILE A 643 -1.30 2.26 -22.07
C ILE A 643 -1.05 0.78 -21.73
N THR A 644 -1.83 -0.13 -22.29
CA THR A 644 -1.67 -1.59 -22.07
C THR A 644 -0.38 -2.14 -22.68
N SER A 645 0.29 -1.39 -23.56
CA SER A 645 1.61 -1.76 -24.10
C SER A 645 2.77 -1.29 -23.25
N ILE A 646 2.67 -0.09 -22.69
CA ILE A 646 3.76 0.58 -21.98
C ILE A 646 3.74 0.24 -20.49
N ILE A 647 2.56 0.28 -19.85
CA ILE A 647 2.43 0.09 -18.40
C ILE A 647 2.52 -1.42 -18.06
N PRO A 648 3.56 -1.87 -17.33
CA PRO A 648 3.79 -3.30 -17.08
C PRO A 648 2.60 -4.01 -16.41
N ALA A 649 1.93 -3.35 -15.46
CA ALA A 649 0.81 -3.92 -14.72
C ALA A 649 -0.45 -4.16 -15.58
N LEU A 650 -0.56 -3.49 -16.74
CA LEU A 650 -1.74 -3.56 -17.60
C LEU A 650 -1.51 -4.41 -18.86
N LYS A 651 -0.35 -5.05 -18.99
CA LYS A 651 0.01 -5.84 -20.19
C LYS A 651 -0.86 -7.07 -20.43
N GLY A 652 -1.55 -7.57 -19.39
CA GLY A 652 -2.52 -8.66 -19.51
C GLY A 652 -3.86 -8.23 -20.12
N MET A 653 -4.21 -6.94 -20.06
CA MET A 653 -5.49 -6.38 -20.52
C MET A 653 -5.50 -6.14 -22.03
N ARG A 654 -5.22 -7.19 -22.82
CA ARG A 654 -5.20 -7.13 -24.28
C ARG A 654 -6.51 -7.58 -24.89
N SER A 655 -6.72 -7.17 -26.13
CA SER A 655 -7.91 -7.60 -26.86
C SER A 655 -7.86 -9.08 -27.24
N TYR A 656 -9.02 -9.73 -27.20
CA TYR A 656 -9.18 -11.13 -27.59
C TYR A 656 -8.93 -11.33 -29.08
N THR A 657 -8.04 -12.28 -29.39
CA THR A 657 -7.50 -12.57 -30.73
C THR A 657 -7.30 -14.08 -30.91
N GLU A 658 -7.13 -14.55 -32.15
CA GLU A 658 -6.89 -15.98 -32.45
C GLU A 658 -5.58 -16.57 -31.87
N ASP A 659 -4.61 -15.73 -31.47
CA ASP A 659 -3.37 -16.16 -30.83
C ASP A 659 -3.12 -15.34 -29.57
N ILE A 660 -2.32 -15.87 -28.64
CA ILE A 660 -1.74 -15.14 -27.51
C ILE A 660 -0.24 -15.06 -27.77
N LYS A 661 0.20 -13.91 -28.31
CA LYS A 661 1.61 -13.72 -28.67
C LYS A 661 2.54 -13.86 -27.45
N HIS A 662 2.08 -13.31 -26.31
CA HIS A 662 2.80 -13.22 -25.04
C HIS A 662 1.96 -13.81 -23.88
N PRO A 663 1.88 -15.15 -23.73
CA PRO A 663 1.13 -15.76 -22.63
C PRO A 663 1.70 -15.39 -21.26
N GLU A 664 2.98 -15.04 -21.16
CA GLU A 664 3.60 -14.51 -19.95
C GLU A 664 2.99 -13.18 -19.48
N HIS A 665 2.53 -12.33 -20.41
CA HIS A 665 1.85 -11.09 -20.07
C HIS A 665 0.37 -11.33 -19.75
N PHE A 666 -0.26 -12.27 -20.45
CA PHE A 666 -1.65 -12.69 -20.18
C PHE A 666 -1.78 -13.27 -18.77
N SER A 667 -0.84 -14.11 -18.35
CA SER A 667 -0.88 -14.82 -17.08
C SER A 667 -0.33 -14.02 -15.89
N LEU A 668 -0.11 -12.71 -16.00
CA LEU A 668 0.48 -11.90 -14.91
C LEU A 668 -0.24 -12.08 -13.56
N SER A 669 -1.57 -12.15 -13.57
CA SER A 669 -2.36 -12.37 -12.34
C SER A 669 -2.29 -13.80 -11.82
N ALA A 670 -2.24 -14.80 -12.71
CA ALA A 670 -2.24 -16.22 -12.36
C ALA A 670 -0.86 -16.75 -11.96
N TYR A 671 0.20 -16.12 -12.47
CA TYR A 671 1.57 -16.61 -12.37
C TYR A 671 2.01 -16.95 -10.93
N PRO A 672 1.69 -16.16 -9.88
CA PRO A 672 1.96 -16.54 -8.49
C PRO A 672 1.36 -17.87 -8.06
N LEU A 673 0.10 -18.13 -8.44
CA LEU A 673 -0.61 -19.33 -8.06
C LEU A 673 -0.19 -20.53 -8.91
N ASP A 674 -0.03 -20.32 -10.23
CA ASP A 674 0.49 -21.34 -11.15
C ASP A 674 1.86 -21.85 -10.67
N MET A 675 2.71 -20.96 -10.16
CA MET A 675 4.02 -21.33 -9.63
C MET A 675 3.97 -22.02 -8.26
N ARG A 676 2.93 -21.79 -7.47
CA ARG A 676 2.71 -22.50 -6.20
C ARG A 676 2.16 -23.90 -6.43
N LEU A 677 1.28 -24.07 -7.41
CA LEU A 677 0.45 -25.26 -7.55
C LEU A 677 0.97 -26.27 -8.58
N ILE A 678 1.60 -25.82 -9.68
CA ILE A 678 2.10 -26.71 -10.74
C ILE A 678 3.57 -27.05 -10.44
N ARG A 679 3.80 -28.13 -9.69
CA ARG A 679 5.12 -28.50 -9.16
C ARG A 679 5.73 -29.69 -9.89
N GLU A 680 4.93 -30.73 -10.11
CA GLU A 680 5.40 -32.01 -10.64
C GLU A 680 5.24 -32.12 -12.17
N SER A 681 4.27 -31.41 -12.76
CA SER A 681 3.88 -31.63 -14.15
C SER A 681 4.95 -31.34 -15.18
N ASN A 682 5.15 -32.30 -16.10
CA ASN A 682 6.08 -32.21 -17.22
C ASN A 682 5.38 -31.75 -18.51
N LYS A 683 6.13 -31.65 -19.61
CA LYS A 683 5.59 -31.20 -20.91
C LYS A 683 4.49 -32.11 -21.46
N GLU A 684 4.63 -33.42 -21.28
CA GLU A 684 3.64 -34.41 -21.75
C GLU A 684 2.30 -34.23 -21.03
N ASN A 685 2.30 -33.90 -19.74
CA ASN A 685 1.07 -33.60 -19.00
C ASN A 685 0.32 -32.40 -19.59
N TRP A 686 1.05 -31.35 -19.99
CA TRP A 686 0.47 -30.16 -20.64
C TRP A 686 -0.08 -30.51 -22.03
N ASP A 687 0.66 -31.28 -22.82
CA ASP A 687 0.25 -31.67 -24.18
C ASP A 687 -1.01 -32.52 -24.17
N LYS A 688 -1.12 -33.44 -23.21
CA LYS A 688 -2.36 -34.20 -22.96
C LYS A 688 -3.54 -33.28 -22.69
N GLN A 689 -3.37 -32.26 -21.84
CA GLN A 689 -4.49 -31.33 -21.54
C GLN A 689 -4.85 -30.46 -22.75
N VAL A 690 -3.88 -30.06 -23.58
CA VAL A 690 -4.15 -29.36 -24.85
C VAL A 690 -4.99 -30.25 -25.78
N GLN A 691 -4.60 -31.51 -25.95
CA GLN A 691 -5.31 -32.46 -26.82
C GLN A 691 -6.76 -32.68 -26.36
N VAL A 692 -6.99 -32.83 -25.04
CA VAL A 692 -8.34 -32.91 -24.46
C VAL A 692 -9.18 -31.71 -24.91
N ILE A 693 -8.65 -30.49 -24.73
CA ILE A 693 -9.36 -29.26 -25.09
C ILE A 693 -9.62 -29.15 -26.59
N GLN A 694 -8.61 -29.45 -27.43
CA GLN A 694 -8.73 -29.35 -28.88
C GLN A 694 -9.73 -30.36 -29.45
N ASN A 695 -9.80 -31.57 -28.89
CA ASN A 695 -10.66 -32.64 -29.36
C ASN A 695 -12.10 -32.50 -28.86
N GLN A 696 -12.31 -32.07 -27.62
CA GLN A 696 -13.64 -32.09 -26.98
C GLN A 696 -14.41 -30.77 -27.12
N ILE A 697 -13.73 -29.62 -27.23
CA ILE A 697 -14.42 -28.37 -27.59
C ILE A 697 -14.59 -28.36 -29.10
N THR A 698 -15.59 -29.08 -29.62
CA THR A 698 -15.89 -29.14 -31.07
C THR A 698 -16.58 -27.86 -31.56
N ASN A 699 -16.83 -27.75 -32.86
CA ASN A 699 -17.57 -26.60 -33.39
C ASN A 699 -19.03 -26.60 -32.88
N GLU A 700 -19.63 -27.77 -32.74
CA GLU A 700 -20.98 -27.98 -32.24
C GLU A 700 -21.09 -27.56 -30.77
N VAL A 701 -20.08 -27.89 -29.96
CA VAL A 701 -19.99 -27.43 -28.56
C VAL A 701 -19.90 -25.90 -28.51
N ILE A 702 -19.11 -25.27 -29.39
CA ILE A 702 -19.01 -23.80 -29.48
C ILE A 702 -20.37 -23.20 -29.85
N GLU A 703 -21.04 -23.68 -30.91
CA GLU A 703 -22.36 -23.13 -31.29
C GLU A 703 -23.39 -23.35 -30.17
N SER A 704 -23.41 -24.52 -29.53
CA SER A 704 -24.28 -24.82 -28.39
C SER A 704 -24.05 -23.89 -27.19
N ALA A 705 -22.79 -23.60 -26.87
CA ALA A 705 -22.44 -22.68 -25.78
C ALA A 705 -22.98 -21.26 -26.02
N PHE A 706 -22.80 -20.72 -27.23
CA PHE A 706 -23.27 -19.37 -27.56
C PHE A 706 -24.78 -19.30 -27.81
N SER A 707 -25.46 -20.42 -28.07
CA SER A 707 -26.93 -20.50 -28.14
C SER A 707 -27.63 -20.21 -26.80
N LYS A 708 -26.89 -20.19 -25.68
CA LYS A 708 -27.43 -19.81 -24.36
C LYS A 708 -27.53 -18.31 -24.14
N LEU A 709 -26.85 -17.50 -24.94
CA LEU A 709 -26.94 -16.05 -24.83
C LEU A 709 -28.34 -15.59 -25.26
N PRO A 710 -28.87 -14.47 -24.73
CA PRO A 710 -30.12 -13.91 -25.24
C PRO A 710 -30.05 -13.66 -26.75
N GLU A 711 -31.14 -13.94 -27.48
CA GLU A 711 -31.16 -13.86 -28.94
C GLU A 711 -30.76 -12.47 -29.44
N GLU A 712 -31.19 -11.42 -28.73
CA GLU A 712 -30.96 -10.02 -29.10
C GLU A 712 -29.48 -9.60 -29.01
N VAL A 713 -28.61 -10.42 -28.41
CA VAL A 713 -27.16 -10.15 -28.32
C VAL A 713 -26.31 -11.07 -29.19
N ARG A 714 -26.91 -12.03 -29.92
CA ARG A 714 -26.22 -12.95 -30.85
C ARG A 714 -25.93 -12.29 -32.22
N GLY A 715 -25.16 -11.19 -32.23
CA GLY A 715 -24.78 -10.48 -33.46
C GLY A 715 -23.30 -10.64 -33.85
N ASP A 716 -22.81 -9.78 -34.75
CA ASP A 716 -21.45 -9.84 -35.33
C ASP A 716 -20.31 -10.03 -34.31
N ALA A 717 -20.42 -9.42 -33.12
CA ALA A 717 -19.39 -9.59 -32.09
C ALA A 717 -19.30 -11.03 -31.58
N ILE A 718 -20.42 -11.73 -31.46
CA ILE A 718 -20.46 -13.15 -31.08
C ILE A 718 -19.89 -14.02 -32.20
N ASP A 719 -20.20 -13.72 -33.47
CA ASP A 719 -19.61 -14.45 -34.59
C ASP A 719 -18.10 -14.25 -34.68
N ASP A 720 -17.62 -13.02 -34.43
CA ASP A 720 -16.19 -12.72 -34.33
C ASP A 720 -15.52 -13.46 -33.15
N ILE A 721 -16.19 -13.53 -31.99
CA ILE A 721 -15.72 -14.32 -30.83
C ILE A 721 -15.64 -15.80 -31.19
N LYS A 722 -16.67 -16.39 -31.81
CA LYS A 722 -16.68 -17.80 -32.23
C LYS A 722 -15.55 -18.10 -33.20
N ARG A 723 -15.33 -17.23 -34.19
CA ARG A 723 -14.20 -17.32 -35.13
C ARG A 723 -12.86 -17.29 -34.39
N LYS A 724 -12.67 -16.32 -33.49
CA LYS A 724 -11.44 -16.17 -32.70
C LYS A 724 -11.20 -17.36 -31.77
N LEU A 725 -12.25 -17.90 -31.17
CA LEU A 725 -12.19 -19.08 -30.30
C LEU A 725 -11.77 -20.33 -31.09
N LYS A 726 -12.33 -20.55 -32.29
CA LYS A 726 -11.92 -21.64 -33.20
C LYS A 726 -10.44 -21.50 -33.59
N GLY A 727 -9.99 -20.29 -33.94
CA GLY A 727 -8.58 -20.02 -34.23
C GLY A 727 -7.66 -20.23 -33.03
N ARG A 728 -8.06 -19.78 -31.83
CA ARG A 728 -7.29 -19.95 -30.60
C ARG A 728 -7.21 -21.41 -30.14
N ARG A 729 -8.29 -22.19 -30.31
CA ARG A 729 -8.28 -23.65 -30.12
C ARG A 729 -7.21 -24.30 -30.99
N LYS A 730 -7.14 -23.93 -32.28
CA LYS A 730 -6.09 -24.43 -33.21
C LYS A 730 -4.68 -24.05 -32.75
N ASN A 731 -4.49 -22.85 -32.23
CA ASN A 731 -3.18 -22.35 -31.77
C ASN A 731 -2.80 -22.77 -30.33
N LEU A 732 -3.67 -23.48 -29.61
CA LEU A 732 -3.53 -23.70 -28.16
C LEU A 732 -2.22 -24.42 -27.78
N GLN A 733 -1.76 -25.39 -28.58
CA GLN A 733 -0.49 -26.07 -28.35
C GLN A 733 0.69 -25.09 -28.31
N LYS A 734 0.77 -24.19 -29.30
CA LYS A 734 1.83 -23.17 -29.38
C LYS A 734 1.78 -22.20 -28.20
N ILE A 735 0.58 -21.85 -27.74
CA ILE A 735 0.36 -20.99 -26.56
C ILE A 735 0.83 -21.71 -25.29
N SER A 736 0.44 -22.97 -25.14
CA SER A 736 0.83 -23.87 -24.04
C SER A 736 2.34 -24.01 -23.96
N ASP A 737 3.01 -24.31 -25.07
CA ASP A 737 4.47 -24.51 -25.13
C ASP A 737 5.24 -23.27 -24.66
N LYS A 738 4.83 -22.09 -25.13
CA LYS A 738 5.42 -20.81 -24.71
C LYS A 738 5.24 -20.58 -23.22
N TYR A 739 4.04 -20.83 -22.69
CA TYR A 739 3.78 -20.62 -21.28
C TYR A 739 4.49 -21.64 -20.39
N PHE A 740 4.51 -22.92 -20.78
CA PHE A 740 5.26 -23.98 -20.12
C PHE A 740 6.74 -23.60 -20.02
N ASN A 741 7.36 -23.13 -21.11
CA ASN A 741 8.75 -22.69 -21.10
C ASN A 741 8.97 -21.47 -20.20
N TYR A 742 8.05 -20.51 -20.18
CA TYR A 742 8.13 -19.36 -19.28
C TYR A 742 8.03 -19.77 -17.80
N LEU A 743 7.04 -20.60 -17.47
CA LEU A 743 6.79 -21.12 -16.12
C LEU A 743 7.99 -21.95 -15.63
N ASN A 744 8.56 -22.80 -16.47
CA ASN A 744 9.65 -23.70 -16.09
C ASN A 744 11.05 -23.06 -16.16
N LYS A 745 11.19 -21.86 -16.72
CA LYS A 745 12.46 -21.12 -16.68
C LYS A 745 12.93 -20.81 -15.25
N PHE A 746 11.99 -20.67 -14.32
CA PHE A 746 12.21 -20.43 -12.91
C PHE A 746 11.20 -21.21 -12.08
N GLN A 747 11.65 -21.99 -11.10
CA GLN A 747 10.79 -22.83 -10.26
C GLN A 747 10.97 -22.51 -8.78
N VAL A 748 9.91 -22.70 -8.00
CA VAL A 748 9.92 -22.59 -6.55
C VAL A 748 9.44 -23.90 -5.96
N ILE A 749 10.25 -24.52 -5.13
CA ILE A 749 9.98 -25.76 -4.42
C ILE A 749 9.85 -25.42 -2.95
N THR A 750 8.89 -26.04 -2.26
CA THR A 750 8.77 -25.92 -0.81
C THR A 750 8.68 -27.31 -0.18
N GLY A 751 9.14 -27.41 1.06
CA GLY A 751 8.75 -28.45 1.99
C GLY A 751 7.33 -28.22 2.50
N THR A 752 7.14 -28.69 3.72
CA THR A 752 5.95 -28.67 4.57
C THR A 752 6.28 -27.89 5.86
N HIS A 753 5.36 -27.84 6.81
CA HIS A 753 5.58 -27.23 8.12
C HIS A 753 6.14 -28.21 9.17
N LYS A 754 6.71 -29.34 8.77
CA LYS A 754 7.37 -30.30 9.66
C LYS A 754 8.72 -30.72 9.06
N ASP A 755 9.55 -31.46 9.80
CA ASP A 755 10.92 -31.86 9.36
C ASP A 755 10.98 -32.45 7.93
N ASP A 756 11.69 -31.80 7.01
CA ASP A 756 11.87 -32.26 5.62
C ASP A 756 13.34 -32.45 5.21
N TRP A 757 13.59 -33.42 4.33
CA TRP A 757 14.90 -33.73 3.76
C TRP A 757 14.92 -33.49 2.25
N PHE A 758 15.73 -32.54 1.79
CA PHE A 758 15.96 -32.25 0.37
C PHE A 758 17.24 -32.89 -0.13
N GLU A 759 17.10 -33.81 -1.07
CA GLU A 759 18.19 -34.43 -1.82
C GLU A 759 18.26 -33.81 -3.22
N ILE A 760 19.39 -33.19 -3.53
CA ILE A 760 19.59 -32.38 -4.73
C ILE A 760 20.77 -32.96 -5.52
N ASP A 761 20.46 -33.79 -6.50
CA ASP A 761 21.43 -34.51 -7.32
C ASP A 761 21.73 -33.78 -8.62
N ARG A 762 23.01 -33.50 -8.86
CA ARG A 762 23.44 -32.69 -10.00
C ARG A 762 24.19 -33.52 -11.02
N PHE A 763 23.88 -33.29 -12.30
CA PHE A 763 24.39 -34.09 -13.41
C PHE A 763 25.33 -33.28 -14.32
N VAL A 764 26.22 -33.98 -15.02
CA VAL A 764 27.30 -33.39 -15.83
C VAL A 764 26.77 -32.52 -16.97
N ASN A 765 25.59 -32.86 -17.50
CA ASN A 765 24.88 -32.07 -18.51
C ASN A 765 24.26 -30.77 -17.97
N GLY A 766 24.37 -30.52 -16.65
CA GLY A 766 23.85 -29.34 -15.96
C GLY A 766 22.46 -29.52 -15.38
N ASP A 767 21.79 -30.65 -15.63
CA ASP A 767 20.48 -30.98 -15.06
C ASP A 767 20.57 -31.15 -13.55
N THR A 768 19.42 -31.07 -12.89
CA THR A 768 19.33 -31.32 -11.45
C THR A 768 18.05 -32.08 -11.14
N GLU A 769 18.16 -33.18 -10.41
CA GLU A 769 17.03 -33.87 -9.79
C GLU A 769 16.90 -33.41 -8.34
N ILE A 770 15.66 -33.15 -7.92
CA ILE A 770 15.35 -32.71 -6.57
C ILE A 770 14.29 -33.66 -6.03
N THR A 771 14.62 -34.33 -4.92
CA THR A 771 13.70 -35.16 -4.17
C THR A 771 13.57 -34.59 -2.76
N ALA A 772 12.33 -34.34 -2.32
CA ALA A 772 12.04 -33.92 -0.96
C ALA A 772 11.30 -35.04 -0.23
N TYR A 773 11.79 -35.43 0.95
CA TYR A 773 11.21 -36.45 1.81
C TYR A 773 10.71 -35.84 3.11
N ARG A 774 9.67 -36.41 3.70
CA ARG A 774 9.37 -36.24 5.12
C ARG A 774 10.47 -36.90 5.96
N ILE A 775 10.79 -36.32 7.11
CA ILE A 775 11.55 -37.00 8.16
C ILE A 775 10.55 -37.53 9.20
N LYS A 776 10.62 -38.83 9.50
CA LYS A 776 9.84 -39.49 10.56
C LYS A 776 10.77 -40.41 11.36
N GLY A 777 10.80 -40.24 12.68
CA GLY A 777 11.70 -41.03 13.54
C GLY A 777 13.20 -40.81 13.28
N GLY A 778 13.57 -39.71 12.61
CA GLY A 778 14.95 -39.43 12.20
C GLY A 778 15.37 -40.05 10.86
N GLU A 779 14.47 -40.75 10.16
CA GLU A 779 14.75 -41.39 8.87
C GLU A 779 13.92 -40.76 7.73
N LYS A 780 14.39 -40.92 6.48
CA LYS A 780 13.64 -40.52 5.28
C LYS A 780 12.37 -41.38 5.15
N ALA A 781 11.22 -40.74 5.00
CA ALA A 781 9.93 -41.39 4.85
C ALA A 781 9.27 -41.05 3.50
N GLU A 782 8.06 -40.48 3.49
CA GLU A 782 7.29 -40.23 2.27
C GLU A 782 7.90 -39.14 1.40
N ILE A 783 7.84 -39.33 0.08
CA ILE A 783 8.27 -38.33 -0.90
C ILE A 783 7.14 -37.30 -1.10
N VAL A 784 7.46 -36.02 -0.90
CA VAL A 784 6.54 -34.88 -1.11
C VAL A 784 6.84 -34.08 -2.38
N HIS A 785 8.01 -34.28 -2.99
CA HIS A 785 8.39 -33.72 -4.28
C HIS A 785 9.43 -34.62 -4.94
N LYS A 786 9.30 -34.90 -6.25
CA LYS A 786 10.37 -35.56 -7.00
C LYS A 786 10.35 -35.15 -8.46
N ARG A 787 11.34 -34.38 -8.87
CA ARG A 787 11.42 -33.91 -10.26
C ARG A 787 12.84 -33.68 -10.75
N ARG A 788 13.07 -34.10 -12.00
CA ARG A 788 14.28 -33.77 -12.75
C ARG A 788 14.06 -32.53 -13.61
N TYR A 789 14.86 -31.50 -13.36
CA TYR A 789 14.85 -30.23 -14.07
C TYR A 789 15.95 -30.21 -15.13
N LYS A 790 15.55 -30.00 -16.38
CA LYS A 790 16.48 -29.88 -17.50
C LYS A 790 17.07 -28.49 -17.61
N LYS A 791 18.37 -28.38 -17.82
CA LYS A 791 19.12 -27.09 -17.83
C LYS A 791 18.81 -26.20 -19.03
N ASP A 792 18.41 -26.79 -20.15
CA ASP A 792 17.98 -26.10 -21.36
C ASP A 792 16.72 -25.23 -21.12
N ILE A 793 15.79 -25.73 -20.30
CA ILE A 793 14.56 -25.04 -19.91
C ILE A 793 14.78 -24.25 -18.60
N THR A 794 15.15 -24.95 -17.54
CA THR A 794 15.22 -24.40 -16.18
C THR A 794 16.53 -23.68 -15.93
N GLN A 795 16.45 -22.43 -15.48
CA GLN A 795 17.64 -21.62 -15.25
C GLN A 795 17.90 -21.40 -13.76
N ASN A 796 16.84 -21.33 -12.94
CA ASN A 796 16.94 -20.99 -11.53
C ASN A 796 15.87 -21.73 -10.72
N ILE A 797 16.23 -22.20 -9.53
CA ILE A 797 15.31 -22.84 -8.58
C ILE A 797 15.49 -22.21 -7.20
N TRP A 798 14.39 -21.89 -6.51
CA TRP A 798 14.41 -21.57 -5.08
C TRP A 798 13.76 -22.71 -4.32
N ILE A 799 14.42 -23.21 -3.28
CA ILE A 799 13.95 -24.30 -2.42
C ILE A 799 13.79 -23.74 -1.02
N TYR A 800 12.59 -23.81 -0.47
CA TYR A 800 12.27 -23.38 0.89
C TYR A 800 12.01 -24.61 1.77
N GLY A 801 12.68 -24.70 2.91
CA GLY A 801 12.40 -25.68 3.96
C GLY A 801 11.04 -25.40 4.62
N LEU A 802 10.81 -24.13 4.99
CA LEU A 802 9.65 -23.56 5.70
C LEU A 802 9.85 -23.53 7.22
N ASP A 803 9.21 -24.43 7.97
CA ASP A 803 9.24 -24.46 9.45
C ASP A 803 9.79 -25.84 9.89
N ASP A 804 10.15 -25.98 11.18
CA ASP A 804 10.80 -27.19 11.76
C ASP A 804 12.22 -27.50 11.23
N ASP A 805 12.82 -28.63 11.65
CA ASP A 805 14.24 -28.92 11.41
C ASP A 805 14.41 -29.56 10.02
N ASP A 806 14.89 -28.79 9.05
CA ASP A 806 15.08 -29.24 7.67
C ASP A 806 16.53 -29.62 7.33
N GLN A 807 16.71 -30.54 6.40
CA GLN A 807 18.02 -30.97 5.91
C GLN A 807 18.16 -30.79 4.40
N PHE A 808 19.24 -30.15 3.96
CA PHE A 808 19.58 -29.95 2.55
C PHE A 808 20.88 -30.66 2.21
N VAL A 809 20.80 -31.66 1.33
CA VAL A 809 21.94 -32.42 0.82
C VAL A 809 22.11 -32.18 -0.68
N VAL A 810 23.25 -31.64 -1.09
CA VAL A 810 23.55 -31.33 -2.50
C VAL A 810 24.75 -32.14 -2.98
N ASN A 811 24.50 -33.10 -3.87
CA ASN A 811 25.47 -34.07 -4.35
C ASN A 811 25.64 -34.05 -5.88
N GLY A 812 26.55 -34.89 -6.38
CA GLY A 812 26.77 -35.13 -7.80
C GLY A 812 27.76 -34.18 -8.48
N SER A 813 27.80 -34.23 -9.81
CA SER A 813 28.77 -33.53 -10.66
C SER A 813 28.07 -32.52 -11.57
N PRO A 814 28.04 -31.21 -11.25
CA PRO A 814 27.16 -30.24 -11.90
C PRO A 814 27.61 -29.73 -13.28
N GLY A 815 28.70 -30.25 -13.84
CA GLY A 815 29.22 -29.77 -15.13
C GLY A 815 29.62 -28.29 -15.17
N LYS A 816 29.73 -27.72 -16.38
CA LYS A 816 30.21 -26.34 -16.59
C LYS A 816 29.16 -25.28 -16.23
N THR A 817 27.91 -25.49 -16.62
CA THR A 817 26.83 -24.48 -16.56
C THR A 817 25.53 -25.06 -15.96
N PRO A 818 25.53 -25.48 -14.68
CA PRO A 818 24.33 -26.05 -14.06
C PRO A 818 23.24 -25.02 -13.73
N ILE A 819 22.09 -25.53 -13.30
CA ILE A 819 20.99 -24.74 -12.77
C ILE A 819 21.43 -23.99 -11.50
N LYS A 820 21.03 -22.71 -11.38
CA LYS A 820 21.30 -21.89 -10.18
C LYS A 820 20.28 -22.19 -9.10
N ILE A 821 20.71 -22.56 -7.90
CA ILE A 821 19.82 -22.95 -6.81
C ILE A 821 20.01 -22.04 -5.60
N LYS A 822 18.91 -21.63 -5.00
CA LYS A 822 18.89 -20.99 -3.68
C LYS A 822 18.21 -21.94 -2.70
N LEU A 823 18.84 -22.17 -1.57
CA LEU A 823 18.28 -22.90 -0.43
C LEU A 823 17.92 -21.87 0.63
N ILE A 824 16.72 -21.97 1.17
CA ILE A 824 16.17 -21.06 2.17
C ILE A 824 15.65 -21.91 3.31
N GLY A 825 16.27 -21.78 4.49
CA GLY A 825 15.84 -22.47 5.70
C GLY A 825 14.67 -21.80 6.41
N GLY A 826 14.44 -22.22 7.65
CA GLY A 826 13.31 -21.84 8.49
C GLY A 826 13.72 -21.12 9.78
N LEU A 827 12.79 -21.03 10.74
CA LEU A 827 13.06 -20.43 12.06
C LEU A 827 13.76 -21.38 13.04
N ASN A 828 13.88 -22.65 12.66
CA ASN A 828 14.34 -23.78 13.44
C ASN A 828 15.79 -24.12 13.06
N ASN A 829 16.28 -25.33 13.32
CA ASN A 829 17.66 -25.69 12.98
C ASN A 829 17.74 -26.39 11.63
N ASP A 830 18.19 -25.65 10.63
CA ASP A 830 18.46 -26.20 9.30
C ASP A 830 19.88 -26.79 9.20
N ILE A 831 19.98 -27.95 8.55
CA ILE A 831 21.22 -28.70 8.32
C ILE A 831 21.60 -28.63 6.84
N TYR A 832 22.83 -28.22 6.55
CA TYR A 832 23.32 -28.05 5.17
C TYR A 832 24.55 -28.91 4.90
N GLU A 833 24.41 -29.86 3.99
CA GLU A 833 25.48 -30.71 3.44
C GLU A 833 25.65 -30.43 1.94
N ILE A 834 26.46 -29.43 1.61
CA ILE A 834 26.61 -28.94 0.25
C ILE A 834 27.90 -29.47 -0.36
N ASN A 835 27.88 -30.70 -0.88
CA ASN A 835 29.03 -31.36 -1.49
C ASN A 835 29.31 -30.89 -2.94
N ALA A 836 28.28 -30.39 -3.65
CA ALA A 836 28.39 -29.82 -5.00
C ALA A 836 28.03 -28.30 -5.06
N PRO A 837 28.87 -27.39 -4.52
CA PRO A 837 28.49 -26.01 -4.18
C PRO A 837 28.34 -25.03 -5.36
N LYS A 838 28.73 -25.44 -6.58
CA LYS A 838 28.76 -24.55 -7.74
C LYS A 838 27.38 -23.96 -8.07
N PHE A 839 27.21 -22.64 -8.06
CA PHE A 839 25.90 -21.99 -8.27
C PHE A 839 24.81 -22.35 -7.24
N ILE A 840 25.21 -22.80 -6.04
CA ILE A 840 24.34 -22.89 -4.86
C ILE A 840 24.53 -21.63 -4.00
N LYS A 841 23.44 -21.07 -3.46
CA LYS A 841 23.52 -20.03 -2.42
C LYS A 841 22.49 -20.29 -1.31
N VAL A 842 22.95 -20.38 -0.07
CA VAL A 842 22.09 -20.60 1.12
C VAL A 842 21.67 -19.25 1.74
N TYR A 843 20.44 -19.19 2.23
CA TYR A 843 19.89 -18.08 3.03
C TYR A 843 19.23 -18.64 4.28
N ASP A 844 19.49 -17.99 5.41
CA ASP A 844 18.89 -18.37 6.68
C ASP A 844 18.94 -17.24 7.71
N TYR A 845 18.28 -17.41 8.85
CA TYR A 845 18.25 -16.48 9.97
C TYR A 845 19.58 -16.46 10.74
N LYS A 846 20.06 -15.25 11.04
CA LYS A 846 21.32 -15.03 11.79
C LYS A 846 21.15 -15.31 13.27
N SER A 847 19.98 -15.00 13.81
CA SER A 847 19.63 -15.20 15.21
C SER A 847 19.17 -16.63 15.55
N LYS A 848 19.10 -17.52 14.57
CA LYS A 848 18.66 -18.93 14.72
C LYS A 848 19.82 -19.89 14.56
N LYS A 849 19.65 -21.12 15.05
CA LYS A 849 20.68 -22.16 14.98
C LYS A 849 20.73 -22.67 13.54
N ASN A 850 21.93 -22.81 13.00
CA ASN A 850 22.17 -23.31 11.65
C ASN A 850 23.34 -24.29 11.69
N THR A 851 23.19 -25.47 11.11
CA THR A 851 24.24 -26.50 11.09
C THR A 851 24.82 -26.64 9.69
N PHE A 852 26.11 -26.36 9.53
CA PHE A 852 26.82 -26.46 8.24
C PHE A 852 27.83 -27.60 8.28
N ILE A 853 27.49 -28.74 7.65
CA ILE A 853 28.37 -29.91 7.59
C ILE A 853 29.56 -29.63 6.66
N THR A 854 29.30 -29.05 5.49
CA THR A 854 30.35 -28.60 4.58
C THR A 854 30.73 -27.14 4.84
N LYS A 855 31.99 -26.75 4.58
CA LYS A 855 32.50 -25.40 4.88
C LYS A 855 32.54 -24.46 3.65
N ASN A 856 32.76 -25.00 2.46
CA ASN A 856 33.10 -24.21 1.26
C ASN A 856 31.92 -24.05 0.29
N PHE A 857 31.01 -23.13 0.59
CA PHE A 857 29.92 -22.75 -0.31
C PHE A 857 29.44 -21.31 -0.05
N ASN A 858 28.65 -20.74 -0.96
CA ASN A 858 28.15 -19.38 -0.81
C ASN A 858 26.92 -19.37 0.13
N LYS A 859 26.96 -18.55 1.19
CA LYS A 859 25.83 -18.35 2.10
C LYS A 859 25.63 -16.89 2.45
N LYS A 860 24.41 -16.52 2.80
CA LYS A 860 24.07 -15.22 3.40
C LYS A 860 23.09 -15.43 4.54
N ILE A 861 23.59 -15.27 5.76
CA ILE A 861 22.81 -15.45 6.97
C ILE A 861 22.42 -14.06 7.50
N THR A 862 21.12 -13.76 7.61
CA THR A 862 20.56 -12.42 7.87
C THR A 862 19.26 -12.52 8.66
N ASP A 863 18.90 -11.51 9.46
CA ASP A 863 17.59 -11.46 10.14
C ASP A 863 16.55 -10.62 9.36
N ASP A 864 16.81 -10.31 8.08
CA ASP A 864 15.86 -9.63 7.21
C ASP A 864 14.60 -10.49 6.99
N TYR A 865 13.49 -10.08 7.60
CA TYR A 865 12.26 -10.87 7.65
C TYR A 865 11.72 -11.15 6.25
N LYS A 866 11.75 -10.15 5.36
CA LYS A 866 11.26 -10.29 3.98
C LYS A 866 12.11 -11.23 3.14
N THR A 867 13.39 -11.38 3.45
CA THR A 867 14.32 -12.26 2.75
C THR A 867 14.06 -13.71 3.11
N ASN A 868 13.94 -14.02 4.40
CA ASN A 868 13.83 -15.40 4.90
C ASN A 868 12.39 -15.90 4.97
N THR A 869 11.38 -15.03 5.02
CA THR A 869 9.99 -15.47 5.07
C THR A 869 9.46 -15.86 3.69
N TYR A 870 8.87 -17.05 3.59
CA TYR A 870 8.19 -17.49 2.39
C TYR A 870 6.93 -16.67 2.09
N ASN A 871 6.85 -16.14 0.87
CA ASN A 871 5.66 -15.52 0.31
C ASN A 871 5.51 -15.98 -1.13
N TYR A 872 4.43 -16.71 -1.44
CA TYR A 872 4.21 -17.26 -2.77
C TYR A 872 4.05 -16.19 -3.87
N LYS A 873 3.67 -14.95 -3.52
CA LYS A 873 3.63 -13.79 -4.43
C LYS A 873 5.02 -13.18 -4.68
N LYS A 874 6.06 -13.55 -3.91
CA LYS A 874 7.45 -13.10 -4.10
C LYS A 874 8.12 -13.96 -5.18
N LEU A 875 7.91 -13.60 -6.45
CA LEU A 875 8.54 -14.28 -7.59
C LEU A 875 9.53 -13.39 -8.33
N ARG A 876 10.34 -14.00 -9.20
CA ARG A 876 11.22 -13.24 -10.10
C ARG A 876 10.39 -12.47 -11.11
N SER A 877 10.69 -11.19 -11.29
CA SER A 877 10.06 -10.36 -12.32
C SER A 877 11.06 -9.38 -12.93
N SER A 878 10.78 -9.00 -14.17
CA SER A 878 11.48 -7.91 -14.85
C SER A 878 10.43 -7.07 -15.54
N SER A 879 10.54 -5.76 -15.41
CA SER A 879 9.67 -4.81 -16.10
C SER A 879 10.50 -3.70 -16.74
N ASN A 880 9.94 -3.12 -17.78
CA ASN A 880 10.52 -2.00 -18.49
C ASN A 880 9.42 -0.97 -18.73
N LEU A 881 9.62 0.25 -18.25
CA LEU A 881 8.72 1.38 -18.41
C LEU A 881 9.43 2.45 -19.21
N ILE A 882 8.85 2.84 -20.34
CA ILE A 882 9.34 3.93 -21.18
C ILE A 882 8.31 5.05 -21.10
N SER A 883 8.70 6.21 -20.58
CA SER A 883 7.82 7.37 -20.42
C SER A 883 8.42 8.60 -21.12
N PRO A 884 7.59 9.40 -21.81
CA PRO A 884 8.04 10.71 -22.29
C PRO A 884 8.23 11.67 -21.13
N ALA A 885 9.07 12.68 -21.31
CA ALA A 885 9.32 13.75 -20.34
C ALA A 885 9.32 15.12 -21.04
N PHE A 886 8.62 16.09 -20.46
CA PHE A 886 8.47 17.44 -21.02
C PHE A 886 8.69 18.49 -19.93
N GLY A 887 9.23 19.66 -20.27
CA GLY A 887 9.31 20.77 -19.34
C GLY A 887 9.58 22.09 -20.05
N TYR A 888 9.36 23.21 -19.36
CA TYR A 888 9.70 24.53 -19.84
C TYR A 888 10.26 25.37 -18.70
N ASN A 889 11.37 26.07 -18.93
CA ASN A 889 11.71 27.22 -18.12
C ASN A 889 12.37 28.31 -18.99
N PRO A 890 12.35 29.58 -18.57
CA PRO A 890 12.86 30.66 -19.42
C PRO A 890 14.33 30.53 -19.83
N ASP A 891 15.16 29.82 -19.06
CA ASP A 891 16.59 29.65 -19.33
C ASP A 891 16.87 28.45 -20.25
N ASP A 892 16.13 27.35 -20.11
CA ASP A 892 16.28 26.13 -20.91
C ASP A 892 15.36 26.08 -22.15
N GLY A 893 14.35 26.95 -22.20
CA GLY A 893 13.25 26.88 -23.16
C GLY A 893 12.40 25.62 -22.97
N VAL A 894 11.80 25.14 -24.06
CA VAL A 894 11.13 23.83 -24.09
C VAL A 894 12.20 22.74 -24.03
N LYS A 895 12.01 21.74 -23.17
CA LYS A 895 12.80 20.51 -23.16
C LYS A 895 11.90 19.30 -23.37
N VAL A 896 12.38 18.37 -24.21
CA VAL A 896 11.70 17.10 -24.53
C VAL A 896 12.66 15.96 -24.28
N GLY A 897 12.19 14.88 -23.68
CA GLY A 897 13.03 13.74 -23.37
C GLY A 897 12.27 12.42 -23.24
N VAL A 898 13.05 11.36 -23.05
CA VAL A 898 12.56 10.00 -22.82
C VAL A 898 13.27 9.43 -21.60
N LYS A 899 12.50 8.79 -20.71
CA LYS A 899 12.99 8.08 -19.53
C LYS A 899 12.64 6.60 -19.67
N ASN A 900 13.67 5.75 -19.65
CA ASN A 900 13.53 4.30 -19.66
C ASN A 900 13.95 3.74 -18.29
N THR A 901 13.01 3.12 -17.58
CA THR A 901 13.23 2.47 -16.29
C THR A 901 13.10 0.95 -16.44
N ARG A 902 14.23 0.24 -16.30
CA ARG A 902 14.26 -1.23 -16.21
C ARG A 902 14.39 -1.67 -14.77
N LEU A 903 13.35 -2.32 -14.26
CA LEU A 903 13.29 -2.84 -12.88
C LEU A 903 13.37 -4.35 -12.89
N VAL A 904 14.28 -4.93 -12.10
CA VAL A 904 14.42 -6.37 -11.94
C VAL A 904 14.29 -6.75 -10.47
N ASN A 905 13.35 -7.65 -10.20
CA ASN A 905 13.11 -8.23 -8.88
C ASN A 905 13.51 -9.71 -8.90
N GLY A 906 14.48 -10.04 -8.06
CA GLY A 906 14.94 -11.38 -7.75
C GLY A 906 14.56 -11.75 -6.32
N PHE A 907 15.41 -12.55 -5.67
CA PHE A 907 15.22 -13.00 -4.30
C PHE A 907 15.54 -11.90 -3.28
N GLU A 908 16.76 -11.35 -3.34
CA GLU A 908 17.25 -10.28 -2.48
C GLU A 908 16.79 -8.93 -3.03
N ARG A 909 16.12 -8.12 -2.22
CA ARG A 909 15.50 -6.86 -2.63
C ARG A 909 15.73 -5.78 -1.58
N ASN A 910 16.03 -4.56 -2.02
CA ASN A 910 16.11 -3.38 -1.15
C ASN A 910 15.93 -2.07 -1.95
N PRO A 911 14.72 -1.72 -2.42
CA PRO A 911 13.48 -2.50 -2.44
C PRO A 911 13.32 -3.39 -3.69
N PHE A 912 14.25 -3.29 -4.63
CA PHE A 912 14.37 -4.11 -5.85
C PHE A 912 15.70 -4.86 -5.84
N THR A 913 15.94 -5.80 -6.76
CA THR A 913 17.26 -6.44 -6.89
C THR A 913 18.21 -5.57 -7.70
N ARG A 914 17.72 -5.01 -8.80
CA ARG A 914 18.42 -3.96 -9.53
C ARG A 914 17.46 -3.06 -10.29
N LYS A 915 17.83 -1.80 -10.44
CA LYS A 915 17.10 -0.79 -11.22
C LYS A 915 18.08 -0.07 -12.12
N HIS A 916 17.71 0.09 -13.39
CA HIS A 916 18.43 0.93 -14.34
C HIS A 916 17.48 2.02 -14.83
N VAL A 917 17.94 3.26 -14.77
CA VAL A 917 17.23 4.43 -15.30
C VAL A 917 18.14 5.08 -16.32
N ILE A 918 17.65 5.21 -17.55
CA ILE A 918 18.31 5.94 -18.63
C ILE A 918 17.39 7.09 -19.01
N GLU A 919 17.94 8.30 -19.05
CA GLU A 919 17.22 9.51 -19.42
C GLU A 919 17.96 10.22 -20.54
N GLY A 920 17.23 10.71 -21.53
CA GLY A 920 17.76 11.55 -22.60
C GLY A 920 16.87 12.78 -22.77
N TYR A 921 17.46 13.97 -22.80
CA TYR A 921 16.76 15.24 -22.96
C TYR A 921 17.38 16.07 -24.08
N TYR A 922 16.55 16.80 -24.81
CA TYR A 922 16.92 17.83 -25.78
C TYR A 922 16.35 19.18 -25.35
N PHE A 923 17.17 20.23 -25.40
CA PHE A 923 16.87 21.58 -24.95
C PHE A 923 16.79 22.54 -26.13
N PHE A 924 15.60 23.04 -26.45
CA PHE A 924 15.38 23.84 -27.66
C PHE A 924 15.97 25.25 -27.59
N ALA A 925 16.14 25.84 -26.39
CA ALA A 925 16.72 27.20 -26.29
C ALA A 925 18.24 27.24 -26.54
N THR A 926 18.92 26.11 -26.38
CA THR A 926 20.39 26.04 -26.53
C THR A 926 20.84 25.07 -27.60
N ASN A 927 19.94 24.23 -28.14
CA ASN A 927 20.27 23.08 -28.98
C ASN A 927 21.21 22.08 -28.27
N GLY A 928 21.10 22.02 -26.94
CA GLY A 928 21.85 21.10 -26.09
C GLY A 928 21.13 19.76 -25.92
N TYR A 929 21.89 18.72 -25.57
CA TYR A 929 21.32 17.44 -25.15
C TYR A 929 22.03 16.91 -23.91
N GLU A 930 21.29 16.16 -23.11
CA GLU A 930 21.76 15.54 -21.87
C GLU A 930 21.37 14.07 -21.86
N ILE A 931 22.31 13.20 -21.47
CA ILE A 931 22.09 11.77 -21.27
C ILE A 931 22.52 11.42 -19.85
N LYS A 932 21.64 10.75 -19.10
CA LYS A 932 21.89 10.27 -17.74
C LYS A 932 21.67 8.77 -17.64
N TYR A 933 22.52 8.11 -16.88
CA TYR A 933 22.35 6.73 -16.46
C TYR A 933 22.47 6.62 -14.94
N ASN A 934 21.53 5.93 -14.32
CA ASN A 934 21.58 5.54 -12.91
C ASN A 934 21.26 4.05 -12.78
N GLY A 935 22.25 3.26 -12.36
CA GLY A 935 22.11 1.86 -12.00
C GLY A 935 22.17 1.70 -10.48
N GLU A 936 21.32 0.86 -9.91
CA GLU A 936 21.36 0.52 -8.48
C GLU A 936 21.14 -0.98 -8.29
N PHE A 937 21.95 -1.62 -7.43
CA PHE A 937 22.01 -3.05 -7.18
C PHE A 937 21.90 -3.32 -5.68
N ALA A 938 20.96 -4.16 -5.29
CA ALA A 938 20.65 -4.32 -3.88
C ALA A 938 21.60 -5.21 -3.10
N ASN A 939 21.74 -4.87 -1.82
CA ASN A 939 22.30 -5.71 -0.77
C ASN A 939 23.71 -6.24 -1.07
N ILE A 940 24.59 -5.37 -1.59
CA ILE A 940 26.00 -5.70 -1.82
C ILE A 940 26.71 -5.98 -0.48
N ILE A 941 26.35 -5.21 0.57
CA ILE A 941 26.78 -5.40 1.96
C ILE A 941 25.53 -5.16 2.84
N ASP A 942 24.91 -6.22 3.35
CA ASP A 942 23.66 -6.15 4.13
C ASP A 942 22.58 -5.24 3.52
N ARG A 943 22.26 -4.09 4.16
CA ARG A 943 21.27 -3.10 3.71
C ARG A 943 21.83 -2.01 2.79
N TRP A 944 23.08 -2.14 2.34
CA TRP A 944 23.72 -1.22 1.40
C TRP A 944 23.55 -1.69 -0.03
N ASN A 945 23.18 -0.76 -0.89
CA ASN A 945 23.10 -0.95 -2.33
C ASN A 945 24.31 -0.33 -3.01
N LEU A 946 24.88 -1.02 -3.99
CA LEU A 946 25.86 -0.45 -4.90
C LEU A 946 25.12 0.29 -6.02
N GLY A 947 25.60 1.45 -6.41
CA GLY A 947 25.07 2.20 -7.53
C GLY A 947 26.16 2.72 -8.45
N LEU A 948 25.78 2.95 -9.70
CA LEU A 948 26.62 3.49 -10.75
C LEU A 948 25.86 4.65 -11.38
N ASN A 949 26.55 5.77 -11.59
CA ASN A 949 25.98 6.93 -12.24
C ASN A 949 26.88 7.41 -13.37
N ALA A 950 26.27 7.82 -14.48
CA ALA A 950 26.96 8.49 -15.56
C ALA A 950 26.09 9.62 -16.11
N GLN A 951 26.71 10.73 -16.50
CA GLN A 951 26.07 11.87 -17.11
C GLN A 951 26.96 12.42 -18.23
N PHE A 952 26.34 12.74 -19.36
CA PHE A 952 26.94 13.49 -20.45
C PHE A 952 26.05 14.67 -20.83
N ASN A 953 26.64 15.86 -20.90
CA ASN A 953 26.00 17.05 -21.43
C ASN A 953 26.78 17.52 -22.66
N SER A 954 26.08 17.87 -23.74
CA SER A 954 26.71 18.38 -24.96
C SER A 954 27.32 19.78 -24.75
N PRO A 955 28.25 20.24 -25.61
CA PRO A 955 28.86 21.58 -25.50
C PRO A 955 27.84 22.73 -25.49
N ASN A 956 26.71 22.53 -26.17
CA ASN A 956 25.62 23.50 -26.21
C ASN A 956 24.73 23.48 -24.95
N TYR A 957 25.01 22.63 -23.97
CA TYR A 957 24.40 22.73 -22.64
C TYR A 957 24.93 23.99 -21.95
N ALA A 958 24.04 24.82 -21.41
CA ALA A 958 24.42 26.11 -20.88
C ALA A 958 24.15 26.22 -19.37
N LYS A 959 25.10 26.78 -18.63
CA LYS A 959 24.93 27.30 -17.26
C LYS A 959 25.02 28.83 -17.32
N ASN A 960 24.27 29.57 -16.51
CA ASN A 960 24.45 31.02 -16.48
C ASN A 960 25.59 31.42 -15.51
N PHE A 961 26.29 32.51 -15.83
CA PHE A 961 27.27 33.14 -14.95
C PHE A 961 27.27 34.66 -15.14
N PHE A 962 26.96 35.38 -14.08
CA PHE A 962 26.85 36.85 -14.05
C PHE A 962 28.03 37.50 -13.29
N GLY A 963 29.02 36.70 -12.89
CA GLY A 963 30.11 37.12 -12.00
C GLY A 963 29.87 36.72 -10.56
N PHE A 964 30.92 36.87 -9.74
CA PHE A 964 30.87 36.54 -8.32
C PHE A 964 30.26 37.66 -7.47
N GLY A 965 29.56 37.29 -6.41
CA GLY A 965 29.09 38.20 -5.37
C GLY A 965 27.59 38.51 -5.46
N ASN A 966 27.06 39.01 -4.33
CA ASN A 966 25.63 39.28 -4.16
C ASN A 966 25.11 40.51 -4.95
N ASN A 967 26.02 41.35 -5.44
CA ASN A 967 25.75 42.57 -6.20
C ASN A 967 26.24 42.46 -7.66
N SER A 968 26.46 41.25 -8.18
CA SER A 968 26.81 41.10 -9.60
C SER A 968 25.75 41.77 -10.47
N ILE A 969 26.15 42.43 -11.55
CA ILE A 969 25.25 43.22 -12.39
C ILE A 969 24.58 42.31 -13.43
N ASN A 970 23.29 42.53 -13.70
CA ASN A 970 22.60 41.87 -14.80
C ASN A 970 22.20 42.88 -15.88
N LEU A 971 23.12 43.11 -16.81
CA LEU A 971 22.93 44.02 -17.95
C LEU A 971 21.74 43.64 -18.86
N GLU A 972 21.29 42.37 -18.84
CA GLU A 972 20.10 41.93 -19.58
C GLU A 972 18.82 42.52 -19.00
N ALA A 973 18.73 42.69 -17.69
CA ALA A 973 17.52 43.21 -17.03
C ALA A 973 17.21 44.66 -17.44
N ASP A 974 18.25 45.40 -17.82
CA ASP A 974 18.16 46.78 -18.35
C ASP A 974 18.11 46.82 -19.89
N GLU A 975 17.88 45.68 -20.55
CA GLU A 975 17.83 45.50 -22.02
C GLU A 975 19.11 45.93 -22.77
N THR A 976 20.22 46.14 -22.05
CA THR A 976 21.49 46.63 -22.65
C THR A 976 22.27 45.54 -23.39
N VAL A 977 22.05 44.26 -23.06
CA VAL A 977 22.66 43.11 -23.74
C VAL A 977 21.64 41.99 -23.96
N HIS A 978 21.87 41.18 -25.00
CA HIS A 978 21.02 40.01 -25.27
C HIS A 978 21.16 38.95 -24.16
N LYS A 979 20.07 38.23 -23.84
CA LYS A 979 19.99 37.16 -22.81
C LYS A 979 21.11 36.13 -22.81
N ASN A 980 21.65 35.86 -23.99
CA ASN A 980 22.75 34.94 -24.20
C ASN A 980 24.08 35.42 -23.59
N TYR A 981 24.26 36.72 -23.33
CA TYR A 981 25.51 37.30 -22.83
C TYR A 981 26.07 36.57 -21.61
N ASN A 982 25.22 36.19 -20.65
CA ASN A 982 25.60 35.49 -19.42
C ASN A 982 25.58 33.95 -19.51
N ARG A 983 25.20 33.37 -20.67
CA ARG A 983 25.17 31.91 -20.85
C ARG A 983 26.56 31.38 -21.19
N VAL A 984 27.02 30.40 -20.40
CA VAL A 984 28.26 29.67 -20.58
C VAL A 984 27.97 28.28 -21.12
N LYS A 985 28.53 27.98 -22.30
CA LYS A 985 28.51 26.65 -22.89
C LYS A 985 29.47 25.72 -22.17
N ILE A 986 28.97 24.60 -21.67
CA ILE A 986 29.74 23.66 -20.85
C ILE A 986 29.45 22.22 -21.25
N ARG A 987 30.46 21.54 -21.76
CA ARG A 987 30.46 20.08 -21.91
C ARG A 987 30.81 19.47 -20.55
N LYS A 988 29.95 18.58 -20.05
CA LYS A 988 30.14 17.89 -18.77
C LYS A 988 30.16 16.39 -18.99
N ILE A 989 31.18 15.73 -18.46
CA ILE A 989 31.22 14.26 -18.31
C ILE A 989 31.29 13.97 -16.81
N GLN A 990 30.43 13.09 -16.33
CA GLN A 990 30.52 12.56 -14.98
C GLN A 990 30.33 11.06 -15.00
N ALA A 991 31.16 10.34 -14.26
CA ALA A 991 31.02 8.90 -14.06
C ALA A 991 31.41 8.57 -12.61
N GLY A 992 30.60 7.76 -11.94
CA GLY A 992 30.82 7.49 -10.52
C GLY A 992 30.14 6.23 -10.03
N THR A 993 30.46 5.92 -8.78
CA THR A 993 29.87 4.83 -8.00
C THR A 993 29.38 5.37 -6.67
N PHE A 994 28.35 4.74 -6.11
CA PHE A 994 27.85 5.08 -4.79
C PHE A 994 27.41 3.86 -3.98
N LEU A 995 27.53 3.95 -2.66
CA LEU A 995 26.92 3.03 -1.71
C LEU A 995 25.74 3.73 -1.05
N LYS A 996 24.57 3.09 -1.02
CA LYS A 996 23.33 3.66 -0.47
C LYS A 996 22.69 2.74 0.56
N TRP A 997 22.66 3.18 1.81
CA TRP A 997 21.93 2.54 2.90
C TRP A 997 20.49 3.07 3.00
N ARG A 998 19.56 2.21 3.39
CA ARG A 998 18.16 2.55 3.65
C ARG A 998 17.70 2.10 5.03
N GLY A 999 17.10 3.02 5.77
CA GLY A 999 16.43 2.77 7.04
C GLY A 999 14.96 2.35 6.87
N ASP A 1000 14.40 1.75 7.91
CA ASP A 1000 13.02 1.25 7.95
C ASP A 1000 11.95 2.37 7.81
N LEU A 1001 12.27 3.59 8.24
CA LEU A 1001 11.41 4.78 8.12
C LEU A 1001 11.75 5.67 6.91
N GLY A 1002 12.51 5.15 5.93
CA GLY A 1002 12.79 5.88 4.68
C GLY A 1002 14.04 6.78 4.67
N ALA A 1003 14.76 6.88 5.80
CA ALA A 1003 16.07 7.56 5.85
C ALA A 1003 17.07 6.91 4.88
N LYS A 1004 17.89 7.73 4.21
CA LYS A 1004 18.89 7.29 3.24
C LYS A 1004 20.24 7.88 3.60
N PHE A 1005 21.28 7.05 3.57
CA PHE A 1005 22.65 7.50 3.68
C PHE A 1005 23.42 7.04 2.45
N THR A 1006 24.04 7.97 1.72
CA THR A 1006 24.72 7.70 0.45
C THR A 1006 26.16 8.18 0.53
N ILE A 1007 27.11 7.32 0.16
CA ILE A 1007 28.52 7.68 -0.03
C ILE A 1007 28.82 7.52 -1.52
N ALA A 1008 29.38 8.54 -2.18
CA ALA A 1008 29.65 8.53 -3.60
C ALA A 1008 31.10 8.95 -3.92
N ALA A 1009 31.63 8.40 -5.01
CA ALA A 1009 32.89 8.80 -5.61
C ALA A 1009 32.67 8.99 -7.12
N ASN A 1010 33.04 10.16 -7.64
CA ASN A 1010 32.74 10.62 -8.98
C ASN A 1010 33.99 11.20 -9.65
N PHE A 1011 34.27 10.76 -10.87
CA PHE A 1011 35.06 11.52 -11.82
C PHE A 1011 34.16 12.57 -12.48
N GLN A 1012 34.66 13.78 -12.64
CA GLN A 1012 33.97 14.89 -13.32
C GLN A 1012 34.94 15.57 -14.27
N SER A 1013 34.51 15.83 -15.50
CA SER A 1013 35.24 16.63 -16.48
C SER A 1013 34.35 17.78 -16.94
N PHE A 1014 34.88 19.00 -16.88
CA PHE A 1014 34.20 20.20 -17.33
C PHE A 1014 35.04 20.85 -18.42
N ASP A 1015 34.42 21.08 -19.57
CA ASP A 1015 35.06 21.68 -20.73
C ASP A 1015 34.22 22.85 -21.22
N ILE A 1016 34.80 24.05 -21.13
CA ILE A 1016 34.09 25.32 -21.26
C ILE A 1016 34.46 25.96 -22.60
N GLU A 1017 33.47 26.19 -23.45
CA GLU A 1017 33.70 26.80 -24.76
C GLU A 1017 33.85 28.33 -24.61
N ARG A 1018 35.04 28.85 -24.95
CA ARG A 1018 35.26 30.30 -25.08
C ARG A 1018 34.43 30.86 -26.23
N THR A 1019 33.31 31.48 -25.91
CA THR A 1019 32.38 32.04 -26.90
C THR A 1019 32.54 33.55 -26.99
N ALA A 1020 32.79 34.08 -28.20
CA ALA A 1020 32.96 35.50 -28.44
C ALA A 1020 31.72 36.34 -28.04
N GLY A 1021 31.94 37.52 -27.46
CA GLY A 1021 30.89 38.46 -27.08
C GLY A 1021 30.05 38.03 -25.87
N ARG A 1022 30.57 37.12 -25.04
CA ARG A 1022 29.91 36.65 -23.80
C ARG A 1022 30.60 37.21 -22.56
N PHE A 1023 29.86 37.30 -21.46
CA PHE A 1023 30.37 37.80 -20.18
C PHE A 1023 31.65 37.08 -19.74
N LEU A 1024 31.68 35.75 -19.81
CA LEU A 1024 32.84 34.95 -19.38
C LEU A 1024 34.14 35.33 -20.13
N GLU A 1025 34.04 35.70 -21.41
CA GLU A 1025 35.20 36.14 -22.20
C GLU A 1025 35.81 37.44 -21.65
N THR A 1026 34.98 38.33 -21.09
CA THR A 1026 35.45 39.59 -20.49
C THR A 1026 36.12 39.40 -19.13
N GLN A 1027 35.90 38.25 -18.48
CA GLN A 1027 36.40 37.97 -17.13
C GLN A 1027 37.73 37.20 -17.13
N TYR A 1028 38.05 36.49 -18.20
CA TYR A 1028 39.22 35.62 -18.27
C TYR A 1028 39.99 35.82 -19.59
N ALA A 1029 41.32 35.90 -19.50
CA ALA A 1029 42.20 35.99 -20.67
C ALA A 1029 42.04 34.76 -21.60
N ALA A 1030 42.31 34.91 -22.90
CA ALA A 1030 42.08 33.85 -23.88
C ALA A 1030 42.84 32.54 -23.61
N GLY A 1031 44.06 32.62 -23.03
CA GLY A 1031 44.86 31.46 -22.63
C GLY A 1031 44.59 30.96 -21.20
N ASN A 1032 43.52 31.41 -20.54
CA ASN A 1032 43.19 30.94 -19.20
C ASN A 1032 42.76 29.47 -19.23
N LYS A 1033 43.28 28.68 -18.28
CA LYS A 1033 42.99 27.24 -18.14
C LYS A 1033 41.51 26.89 -18.03
N ILE A 1034 40.66 27.85 -17.63
CA ILE A 1034 39.22 27.64 -17.53
C ILE A 1034 38.58 27.26 -18.88
N PHE A 1035 39.21 27.62 -20.00
CA PHE A 1035 38.77 27.26 -21.35
C PHE A 1035 39.36 25.93 -21.86
N ASN A 1036 40.11 25.21 -21.02
CA ASN A 1036 40.54 23.85 -21.28
C ASN A 1036 39.65 22.86 -20.51
N ALA A 1037 39.62 21.60 -20.94
CA ALA A 1037 38.99 20.55 -20.15
C ALA A 1037 39.70 20.44 -18.79
N GLN A 1038 38.92 20.46 -17.71
CA GLN A 1038 39.40 20.33 -16.34
C GLN A 1038 38.80 19.09 -15.69
N ASN A 1039 39.66 18.24 -15.13
CA ASN A 1039 39.30 16.94 -14.60
C ASN A 1039 39.39 16.91 -13.07
N PHE A 1040 38.35 16.37 -12.44
CA PHE A 1040 38.20 16.35 -10.98
C PHE A 1040 37.82 14.96 -10.48
N PHE A 1041 38.28 14.65 -9.28
CA PHE A 1041 37.77 13.55 -8.47
C PHE A 1041 37.03 14.11 -7.26
N ASN A 1042 35.76 13.75 -7.16
CA ASN A 1042 34.84 14.23 -6.15
C ASN A 1042 34.34 13.06 -5.28
N THR A 1043 34.30 13.27 -3.97
CA THR A 1043 33.74 12.33 -3.00
C THR A 1043 32.67 13.03 -2.18
N GLU A 1044 31.56 12.35 -1.91
CA GLU A 1044 30.40 12.91 -1.22
C GLU A 1044 29.84 11.91 -0.19
N ALA A 1045 29.34 12.41 0.93
CA ALA A 1045 28.49 11.69 1.86
C ALA A 1045 27.21 12.49 2.11
N ASN A 1046 26.05 11.87 1.91
CA ASN A 1046 24.74 12.51 2.01
C ASN A 1046 23.79 11.75 2.94
N TYR A 1047 23.18 12.45 3.89
CA TYR A 1047 22.02 12.00 4.66
C TYR A 1047 20.76 12.69 4.15
N TYR A 1048 19.76 11.90 3.78
CA TYR A 1048 18.47 12.39 3.29
C TYR A 1048 17.32 11.74 4.06
N TYR A 1049 16.41 12.55 4.58
CA TYR A 1049 15.18 12.11 5.22
C TYR A 1049 14.01 12.95 4.72
N GLN A 1050 12.90 12.29 4.39
CA GLN A 1050 11.67 12.97 4.00
C GLN A 1050 10.48 12.21 4.57
N HIS A 1051 9.52 12.96 5.09
CA HIS A 1051 8.25 12.44 5.57
C HIS A 1051 7.13 13.43 5.25
N SER A 1052 5.98 12.92 4.80
CA SER A 1052 4.79 13.74 4.58
C SER A 1052 3.50 12.94 4.80
N ASP A 1053 2.45 13.62 5.24
CA ASP A 1053 1.12 13.03 5.43
C ASP A 1053 0.39 12.70 4.12
N ASN A 1054 0.71 13.44 3.05
CA ASN A 1054 0.29 13.21 1.68
C ASN A 1054 1.42 13.61 0.71
N PRO A 1055 1.87 12.72 -0.19
CA PRO A 1055 3.00 12.99 -1.07
C PRO A 1055 2.77 14.10 -2.08
N ALA A 1056 1.52 14.37 -2.48
CA ALA A 1056 1.24 15.27 -3.61
C ALA A 1056 0.62 16.61 -3.19
N PHE A 1057 0.00 16.69 -2.01
CA PHE A 1057 -0.24 17.96 -1.32
C PHE A 1057 0.05 17.78 0.17
N PRO A 1058 1.33 17.88 0.59
CA PRO A 1058 1.69 17.78 1.99
C PRO A 1058 1.00 18.87 2.82
N THR A 1059 0.31 18.49 3.90
CA THR A 1059 -0.21 19.43 4.90
C THR A 1059 0.59 19.38 6.19
N LEU A 1060 1.30 18.27 6.42
CA LEU A 1060 2.31 18.10 7.45
C LEU A 1060 3.49 17.35 6.83
N GLY A 1061 4.70 17.86 6.98
CA GLY A 1061 5.87 17.15 6.48
C GLY A 1061 7.19 17.80 6.85
N VAL A 1062 8.24 17.02 6.74
CA VAL A 1062 9.63 17.44 6.87
C VAL A 1062 10.44 16.88 5.72
N GLU A 1063 11.38 17.67 5.23
CA GLU A 1063 12.43 17.25 4.32
C GLU A 1063 13.75 17.75 4.90
N PHE A 1064 14.73 16.87 5.06
CA PHE A 1064 16.04 17.21 5.57
C PHE A 1064 17.11 16.57 4.70
N ASN A 1065 18.05 17.38 4.24
CA ASN A 1065 19.22 16.95 3.49
C ASN A 1065 20.48 17.52 4.15
N ALA A 1066 21.51 16.70 4.29
CA ALA A 1066 22.82 17.12 4.77
C ALA A 1066 23.90 16.36 3.97
N LEU A 1067 24.64 17.10 3.15
CA LEU A 1067 25.69 16.57 2.30
C LEU A 1067 27.02 17.24 2.64
N ILE A 1068 28.07 16.44 2.72
CA ILE A 1068 29.45 16.91 2.75
C ILE A 1068 30.17 16.34 1.53
N GLY A 1069 31.05 17.14 0.93
CA GLY A 1069 31.80 16.75 -0.24
C GLY A 1069 33.23 17.29 -0.23
N HIS A 1070 34.09 16.63 -0.99
CA HIS A 1070 35.47 17.03 -1.21
C HIS A 1070 35.84 16.79 -2.67
N THR A 1071 36.44 17.78 -3.31
CA THR A 1071 36.79 17.78 -4.72
C THR A 1071 38.27 18.08 -4.88
N ASN A 1072 38.98 17.23 -5.60
CA ASN A 1072 40.36 17.42 -6.00
C ASN A 1072 40.44 17.61 -7.52
N ASN A 1073 41.24 18.57 -7.96
CA ASN A 1073 41.67 18.64 -9.35
C ASN A 1073 42.71 17.53 -9.59
N LEU A 1074 42.64 16.85 -10.74
CA LEU A 1074 43.55 15.75 -11.10
C LEU A 1074 44.82 16.23 -11.81
N GLU A 1075 44.81 17.47 -12.30
CA GLU A 1075 45.91 18.08 -13.06
C GLU A 1075 46.70 19.07 -12.19
N GLU A 1076 46.13 19.51 -11.06
CA GLU A 1076 46.72 20.51 -10.17
C GLU A 1076 46.62 20.10 -8.70
N ALA A 1077 47.55 20.61 -7.87
CA ALA A 1077 47.48 20.50 -6.41
C ALA A 1077 46.42 21.46 -5.81
N SER A 1078 45.20 21.47 -6.37
CA SER A 1078 44.08 22.30 -5.93
C SER A 1078 42.90 21.43 -5.49
N SER A 1079 42.35 21.76 -4.32
CA SER A 1079 41.21 21.06 -3.76
C SER A 1079 40.36 21.98 -2.87
N PHE A 1080 39.12 21.57 -2.66
CA PHE A 1080 38.21 22.23 -1.73
C PHE A 1080 37.21 21.22 -1.17
N SER A 1081 36.70 21.51 0.02
CA SER A 1081 35.59 20.77 0.61
C SER A 1081 34.35 21.65 0.62
N TYR A 1082 33.18 21.05 0.72
CA TYR A 1082 31.94 21.80 0.84
C TYR A 1082 30.91 21.04 1.66
N ALA A 1083 29.96 21.77 2.23
CA ALA A 1083 28.82 21.22 2.95
C ALA A 1083 27.55 21.91 2.48
N THR A 1084 26.53 21.13 2.12
CA THR A 1084 25.18 21.63 1.83
C THR A 1084 24.18 21.07 2.81
N SER A 1085 23.23 21.88 3.24
CA SER A 1085 22.15 21.40 4.09
C SER A 1085 20.87 22.16 3.82
N SER A 1086 19.76 21.44 3.86
CA SER A 1086 18.43 22.03 3.75
C SER A 1086 17.44 21.40 4.72
N LEU A 1087 16.51 22.22 5.19
CA LEU A 1087 15.40 21.84 6.04
C LEU A 1087 14.12 22.46 5.49
N GLY A 1088 13.23 21.61 4.99
CA GLY A 1088 11.86 21.93 4.61
C GLY A 1088 10.89 21.51 5.72
N ILE A 1089 10.01 22.41 6.14
CA ILE A 1089 8.91 22.12 7.06
C ILE A 1089 7.61 22.56 6.39
N THR A 1090 6.65 21.64 6.33
CA THR A 1090 5.27 21.93 5.91
C THR A 1090 4.34 21.74 7.09
N HIS A 1091 3.52 22.75 7.39
CA HIS A 1091 2.62 22.74 8.54
C HIS A 1091 1.28 23.41 8.22
N LYS A 1092 0.18 22.68 8.41
CA LYS A 1092 -1.18 23.22 8.31
C LYS A 1092 -1.45 24.23 9.41
N LEU A 1093 -1.96 25.40 9.03
CA LEU A 1093 -2.28 26.49 9.95
C LEU A 1093 -3.68 26.36 10.56
N ILE A 1094 -4.55 25.59 9.92
CA ILE A 1094 -5.91 25.30 10.39
C ILE A 1094 -6.17 23.79 10.41
N PRO A 1095 -7.07 23.28 11.28
CA PRO A 1095 -7.30 21.85 11.44
C PRO A 1095 -7.65 21.12 10.13
N SER A 1096 -8.42 21.78 9.24
CA SER A 1096 -8.86 21.25 7.95
C SER A 1096 -7.75 21.00 6.92
N GLY A 1097 -6.55 21.53 7.13
CA GLY A 1097 -5.44 21.38 6.17
C GLY A 1097 -5.58 22.20 4.88
N LYS A 1098 -6.63 23.02 4.74
CA LYS A 1098 -6.80 23.87 3.54
C LYS A 1098 -5.78 25.00 3.46
N LEU A 1099 -5.33 25.53 4.60
CA LEU A 1099 -4.31 26.57 4.68
C LEU A 1099 -3.02 25.98 5.26
N VAL A 1100 -1.93 26.05 4.49
CA VAL A 1100 -0.65 25.40 4.79
C VAL A 1100 0.49 26.41 4.64
N LEU A 1101 1.39 26.42 5.61
CA LEU A 1101 2.66 27.11 5.54
C LEU A 1101 3.76 26.10 5.18
N ALA A 1102 4.46 26.32 4.08
CA ALA A 1102 5.63 25.54 3.69
C ALA A 1102 6.85 26.46 3.69
N SER A 1103 7.89 26.11 4.46
CA SER A 1103 9.10 26.90 4.58
C SER A 1103 10.30 25.99 4.35
N LYS A 1104 11.26 26.44 3.53
CA LYS A 1104 12.50 25.72 3.23
C LYS A 1104 13.69 26.65 3.38
N ILE A 1105 14.61 26.27 4.24
CA ILE A 1105 15.93 26.91 4.38
C ILE A 1105 16.96 26.01 3.71
N ASP A 1106 17.91 26.61 3.01
CA ASP A 1106 18.99 25.92 2.31
C ASP A 1106 20.29 26.72 2.43
N GLY A 1107 21.41 26.01 2.60
CA GLY A 1107 22.73 26.59 2.72
C GLY A 1107 23.79 25.75 2.04
N HIS A 1108 24.75 26.41 1.42
CA HIS A 1108 25.93 25.84 0.79
C HIS A 1108 27.16 26.58 1.33
N PHE A 1109 28.10 25.84 1.92
CA PHE A 1109 29.34 26.37 2.45
C PHE A 1109 30.53 25.68 1.80
N THR A 1110 31.42 26.44 1.19
CA THR A 1110 32.68 25.92 0.62
C THR A 1110 33.84 26.25 1.55
N PHE A 1111 34.71 25.28 1.80
CA PHE A 1111 35.91 25.37 2.61
C PHE A 1111 37.14 25.29 1.70
N GLY A 1112 38.03 26.29 1.80
CA GLY A 1112 39.03 26.58 0.77
C GLY A 1112 38.53 27.61 -0.24
N ASN A 1113 39.43 28.10 -1.09
CA ASN A 1113 39.15 29.12 -2.12
C ASN A 1113 39.50 28.64 -3.54
N ASN A 1114 39.92 27.38 -3.70
CA ASN A 1114 40.42 26.83 -4.96
C ASN A 1114 39.29 26.11 -5.72
N PHE A 1115 38.23 26.83 -6.06
CA PHE A 1115 37.06 26.33 -6.80
C PHE A 1115 36.79 27.22 -8.03
N GLU A 1116 36.15 26.65 -9.05
CA GLU A 1116 35.78 27.39 -10.27
C GLU A 1116 34.31 27.86 -10.24
N PHE A 1117 33.93 28.81 -11.10
CA PHE A 1117 32.56 29.38 -11.08
C PHE A 1117 31.46 28.31 -11.26
N TYR A 1118 31.73 27.25 -12.03
CA TYR A 1118 30.77 26.16 -12.25
C TYR A 1118 30.62 25.25 -11.02
N GLN A 1119 31.56 25.30 -10.06
CA GLN A 1119 31.53 24.64 -8.75
C GLN A 1119 31.05 25.56 -7.62
N GLY A 1120 30.95 26.88 -7.86
CA GLY A 1120 30.52 27.85 -6.88
C GLY A 1120 29.08 27.64 -6.40
N ALA A 1121 28.80 28.10 -5.18
CA ALA A 1121 27.47 28.11 -4.60
C ALA A 1121 26.58 29.13 -5.32
N THR A 1122 25.41 28.69 -5.78
CA THR A 1122 24.49 29.50 -6.59
C THR A 1122 23.12 29.67 -5.94
N ILE A 1123 22.46 30.79 -6.23
CA ILE A 1123 21.02 31.02 -5.94
C ILE A 1123 20.36 31.71 -7.13
N GLY A 1124 19.06 31.47 -7.31
CA GLY A 1124 18.24 32.03 -8.38
C GLY A 1124 17.42 30.97 -9.13
N GLY A 1125 16.14 31.27 -9.39
CA GLY A 1125 15.25 30.36 -10.10
C GLY A 1125 14.89 29.10 -9.32
N ASN A 1126 15.46 27.97 -9.74
CA ASN A 1126 15.19 26.66 -9.12
C ASN A 1126 15.92 26.50 -7.77
N GLU A 1127 16.89 27.35 -7.46
CA GLU A 1127 17.67 27.36 -6.20
C GLU A 1127 17.23 28.52 -5.29
N GLY A 1128 15.92 28.71 -5.14
CA GLY A 1128 15.34 29.85 -4.43
C GLY A 1128 15.38 31.15 -5.25
N LEU A 1129 14.93 32.27 -4.65
CA LEU A 1129 14.86 33.56 -5.32
C LEU A 1129 14.18 33.46 -6.70
N ARG A 1130 12.92 33.00 -6.69
CA ARG A 1130 12.20 32.51 -7.88
C ARG A 1130 12.00 33.56 -8.99
N ALA A 1131 12.11 34.84 -8.69
CA ALA A 1131 12.03 35.92 -9.68
C ALA A 1131 13.28 36.05 -10.57
N TYR A 1132 14.42 35.53 -10.13
CA TYR A 1132 15.70 35.74 -10.79
C TYR A 1132 16.02 34.59 -11.74
N ARG A 1133 16.91 34.81 -12.72
CA ARG A 1133 17.40 33.75 -13.63
C ARG A 1133 18.07 32.60 -12.87
N ASN A 1134 18.12 31.41 -13.48
CA ASN A 1134 18.89 30.30 -12.90
C ASN A 1134 20.36 30.73 -12.73
N GLU A 1135 20.97 30.34 -11.60
CA GLU A 1135 22.36 30.69 -11.26
C GLU A 1135 22.66 32.19 -11.27
N ARG A 1136 21.67 33.04 -10.97
CA ARG A 1136 21.80 34.50 -11.03
C ARG A 1136 22.95 35.03 -10.17
N PHE A 1137 23.10 34.52 -8.96
CA PHE A 1137 24.15 34.94 -8.04
C PHE A 1137 25.05 33.75 -7.71
N THR A 1138 26.36 33.94 -7.86
CA THR A 1138 27.39 32.92 -7.59
C THR A 1138 28.37 33.40 -6.53
N GLY A 1139 28.73 32.55 -5.57
CA GLY A 1139 29.73 32.86 -4.56
C GLY A 1139 30.42 31.61 -4.04
N LYS A 1140 31.31 31.79 -3.06
CA LYS A 1140 31.90 30.67 -2.30
C LYS A 1140 30.84 29.98 -1.44
N ASN A 1141 29.97 30.77 -0.81
CA ASN A 1141 28.90 30.31 0.05
C ASN A 1141 27.57 30.91 -0.40
N ALA A 1142 26.48 30.20 -0.13
CA ALA A 1142 25.13 30.64 -0.40
C ALA A 1142 24.18 30.29 0.75
N PHE A 1143 23.16 31.11 0.91
CA PHE A 1143 22.03 30.87 1.80
C PHE A 1143 20.77 31.41 1.15
N TYR A 1144 19.67 30.66 1.21
CA TYR A 1144 18.36 31.19 0.91
C TYR A 1144 17.28 30.56 1.79
N HIS A 1145 16.18 31.29 1.93
CA HIS A 1145 14.97 30.85 2.60
C HIS A 1145 13.78 31.17 1.70
N THR A 1146 12.96 30.16 1.43
CA THR A 1146 11.72 30.24 0.64
C THR A 1146 10.56 29.90 1.57
N THR A 1147 9.53 30.74 1.59
CA THR A 1147 8.28 30.47 2.32
C THR A 1147 7.09 30.58 1.37
N ASP A 1148 6.19 29.61 1.40
CA ASP A 1148 4.91 29.60 0.70
C ASP A 1148 3.75 29.51 1.70
N LEU A 1149 2.76 30.38 1.53
CA LEU A 1149 1.42 30.21 2.07
C LEU A 1149 0.54 29.61 0.97
N ARG A 1150 0.06 28.39 1.18
CA ARG A 1150 -0.71 27.61 0.21
C ARG A 1150 -2.15 27.47 0.67
N TYR A 1151 -3.09 27.72 -0.22
CA TYR A 1151 -4.52 27.53 0.01
C TYR A 1151 -5.11 26.55 -1.00
N ASN A 1152 -5.62 25.42 -0.50
CA ASN A 1152 -6.34 24.46 -1.31
C ASN A 1152 -7.81 24.92 -1.46
N ILE A 1153 -8.17 25.35 -2.67
CA ILE A 1153 -9.47 25.96 -2.98
C ILE A 1153 -10.55 24.89 -3.05
N SER A 1154 -10.30 23.83 -3.81
CA SER A 1154 -11.30 22.78 -4.04
C SER A 1154 -10.70 21.49 -4.56
N ASN A 1155 -11.38 20.39 -4.25
CA ASN A 1155 -11.20 19.11 -4.90
C ASN A 1155 -12.19 19.07 -6.08
N LEU A 1156 -11.79 19.54 -7.26
CA LEU A 1156 -12.61 19.46 -8.47
C LEU A 1156 -12.68 18.01 -8.96
N ARG A 1157 -13.88 17.58 -9.28
CA ARG A 1157 -14.16 16.24 -9.81
C ARG A 1157 -14.08 16.32 -11.34
N THR A 1158 -13.08 15.69 -11.95
CA THR A 1158 -12.93 15.70 -13.42
C THR A 1158 -13.12 14.32 -14.02
N ALA A 1159 -13.14 14.27 -15.35
CA ALA A 1159 -13.35 13.09 -16.16
C ALA A 1159 -12.48 11.88 -15.85
N ILE A 1160 -11.26 12.09 -15.35
CA ILE A 1160 -10.25 11.03 -15.26
C ILE A 1160 -9.79 10.84 -13.81
N LEU A 1161 -9.54 11.92 -13.06
CA LEU A 1161 -9.00 11.86 -11.69
C LEU A 1161 -9.56 13.01 -10.82
N PRO A 1162 -9.65 12.85 -9.49
CA PRO A 1162 -9.83 13.97 -8.56
C PRO A 1162 -8.68 14.95 -8.70
N ILE A 1163 -9.02 16.23 -8.87
CA ILE A 1163 -8.07 17.31 -9.05
C ILE A 1163 -8.11 18.24 -7.84
N ASN A 1164 -6.98 18.40 -7.16
CA ASN A 1164 -6.80 19.45 -6.18
C ASN A 1164 -6.28 20.69 -6.90
N ILE A 1165 -7.06 21.76 -6.88
CA ILE A 1165 -6.62 23.08 -7.34
C ILE A 1165 -6.38 23.96 -6.13
N GLY A 1166 -5.23 24.59 -6.10
CA GLY A 1166 -4.93 25.59 -5.09
C GLY A 1166 -4.13 26.75 -5.63
N ILE A 1167 -4.05 27.77 -4.79
CA ILE A 1167 -3.24 28.96 -4.98
C ILE A 1167 -2.13 28.97 -3.94
N TYR A 1168 -1.05 29.65 -4.24
CA TYR A 1168 -0.01 29.93 -3.28
C TYR A 1168 0.54 31.34 -3.47
N SER A 1169 0.97 31.95 -2.38
CA SER A 1169 1.79 33.15 -2.36
C SER A 1169 3.11 32.84 -1.68
N GLY A 1170 4.21 33.36 -2.19
CA GLY A 1170 5.54 33.06 -1.67
C GLY A 1170 6.41 34.28 -1.49
N PHE A 1171 7.36 34.18 -0.56
CA PHE A 1171 8.42 35.14 -0.31
C PHE A 1171 9.74 34.41 -0.14
N ASP A 1172 10.75 34.87 -0.86
CA ASP A 1172 12.10 34.30 -0.85
C ASP A 1172 13.09 35.41 -0.52
N TYR A 1173 14.13 35.05 0.22
CA TYR A 1173 15.30 35.90 0.39
C TYR A 1173 16.56 35.06 0.47
N GLY A 1174 17.67 35.61 -0.02
CA GLY A 1174 18.93 34.87 -0.05
C GLY A 1174 20.11 35.75 -0.40
N LYS A 1175 21.32 35.22 -0.16
CA LYS A 1175 22.56 35.88 -0.54
C LYS A 1175 23.68 34.89 -0.83
N VAL A 1176 24.64 35.34 -1.62
CA VAL A 1176 25.94 34.67 -1.80
C VAL A 1176 27.08 35.52 -1.27
N TRP A 1177 28.18 34.90 -0.82
CA TRP A 1177 29.36 35.62 -0.35
C TRP A 1177 30.64 34.81 -0.53
N GLY A 1178 31.78 35.51 -0.48
CA GLY A 1178 33.11 34.95 -0.70
C GLY A 1178 33.42 34.66 -2.18
N THR A 1179 34.70 34.56 -2.49
CA THR A 1179 35.24 34.46 -3.86
C THR A 1179 36.32 33.38 -3.94
N PRO A 1180 36.61 32.86 -5.14
CA PRO A 1180 37.76 31.98 -5.34
C PRO A 1180 39.09 32.75 -5.36
N THR A 1181 40.20 32.04 -5.17
CA THR A 1181 41.57 32.61 -5.19
C THR A 1181 41.94 33.13 -6.58
N THR A 1182 41.35 32.57 -7.64
CA THR A 1182 41.63 32.89 -9.05
C THR A 1182 41.02 34.22 -9.51
N LEU A 1183 40.24 34.89 -8.66
CA LEU A 1183 39.58 36.15 -9.01
C LEU A 1183 40.51 37.35 -8.77
N THR A 1184 40.83 38.08 -9.84
CA THR A 1184 41.72 39.26 -9.81
C THR A 1184 41.02 40.56 -9.43
N VAL A 1185 39.69 40.62 -9.55
CA VAL A 1185 38.85 41.77 -9.18
C VAL A 1185 37.83 41.35 -8.12
N LEU A 1186 37.94 41.90 -6.91
CA LEU A 1186 37.01 41.58 -5.83
C LEU A 1186 35.67 42.30 -6.03
N PRO A 1187 34.53 41.59 -5.96
CA PRO A 1187 33.22 42.20 -6.07
C PRO A 1187 32.88 43.03 -4.83
N ARG A 1188 32.10 44.09 -5.02
CA ARG A 1188 31.61 44.93 -3.92
C ARG A 1188 30.72 44.09 -3.00
N GLN A 1189 31.08 43.97 -1.73
CA GLN A 1189 30.28 43.25 -0.75
C GLN A 1189 28.96 44.00 -0.45
N SER A 1190 27.85 43.27 -0.40
CA SER A 1190 26.57 43.75 0.17
C SER A 1190 26.18 42.88 1.35
N SER A 1191 25.73 43.54 2.42
CA SER A 1191 25.17 42.89 3.60
C SER A 1191 23.70 42.51 3.43
N LEU A 1192 22.99 43.11 2.47
CA LEU A 1192 21.55 42.93 2.28
C LEU A 1192 21.26 41.71 1.39
N PRO A 1193 20.33 40.83 1.77
CA PRO A 1193 19.88 39.73 0.92
C PRO A 1193 19.03 40.25 -0.24
N ASN A 1194 19.12 39.56 -1.38
CA ASN A 1194 18.16 39.71 -2.47
C ASN A 1194 16.82 39.11 -2.06
N THR A 1195 15.73 39.60 -2.63
CA THR A 1195 14.37 39.17 -2.27
C THR A 1195 13.50 38.97 -3.50
N SER A 1196 12.61 37.98 -3.46
CA SER A 1196 11.54 37.84 -4.45
C SER A 1196 10.22 37.51 -3.79
N TYR A 1197 9.12 37.99 -4.37
CA TYR A 1197 7.78 37.69 -3.90
C TYR A 1197 6.85 37.42 -5.07
N GLY A 1198 5.82 36.62 -4.86
CA GLY A 1198 4.95 36.23 -5.94
C GLY A 1198 3.89 35.23 -5.53
N GLY A 1199 3.33 34.57 -6.52
CA GLY A 1199 2.33 33.54 -6.29
C GLY A 1199 2.00 32.76 -7.56
N GLY A 1200 1.10 31.80 -7.42
CA GLY A 1200 0.72 30.97 -8.53
C GLY A 1200 -0.45 30.07 -8.24
N ILE A 1201 -0.78 29.27 -9.25
CA ILE A 1201 -1.76 28.20 -9.18
C ILE A 1201 -1.04 26.86 -9.30
N PHE A 1202 -1.54 25.87 -8.57
CA PHE A 1202 -1.13 24.49 -8.74
C PHE A 1202 -2.35 23.60 -8.94
N LEU A 1203 -2.13 22.53 -9.69
CA LEU A 1203 -3.10 21.50 -9.97
C LEU A 1203 -2.43 20.15 -9.74
N ASN A 1204 -3.08 19.30 -8.97
CA ASN A 1204 -2.63 17.94 -8.71
C ASN A 1204 -3.78 16.96 -8.99
N ALA A 1205 -3.57 16.03 -9.92
CA ALA A 1205 -4.54 14.99 -10.26
C ALA A 1205 -4.07 13.63 -9.70
N ALA A 1206 -4.77 13.17 -8.66
CA ALA A 1206 -4.56 11.88 -7.96
C ALA A 1206 -3.10 11.49 -7.68
N ASN A 1207 -2.23 12.44 -7.35
CA ASN A 1207 -0.81 12.23 -7.06
C ASN A 1207 0.03 11.73 -8.26
N MET A 1208 -0.54 11.66 -9.47
CA MET A 1208 0.12 11.15 -10.68
C MET A 1208 0.56 12.27 -11.64
N LEU A 1209 -0.20 13.38 -11.63
CA LEU A 1209 0.07 14.56 -12.44
C LEU A 1209 0.10 15.78 -11.55
N THR A 1210 1.25 16.45 -11.49
CA THR A 1210 1.39 17.75 -10.81
C THR A 1210 1.77 18.81 -11.83
N THR A 1211 0.99 19.88 -11.87
CA THR A 1211 1.32 21.06 -12.67
C THR A 1211 1.22 22.32 -11.83
N SER A 1212 2.07 23.30 -12.14
CA SER A 1212 2.05 24.60 -11.49
C SER A 1212 2.42 25.69 -12.48
N LEU A 1213 1.78 26.84 -12.32
CA LEU A 1213 2.08 28.09 -12.99
C LEU A 1213 2.35 29.13 -11.91
N GLY A 1214 3.54 29.73 -11.91
CA GLY A 1214 3.97 30.72 -10.93
C GLY A 1214 4.48 32.00 -11.58
N VAL A 1215 4.24 33.14 -10.91
CA VAL A 1215 4.75 34.46 -11.27
C VAL A 1215 5.41 35.09 -10.04
N PHE A 1216 6.70 35.40 -10.13
CA PHE A 1216 7.49 36.00 -9.05
C PHE A 1216 8.18 37.26 -9.53
N ASN A 1217 8.15 38.31 -8.71
CA ASN A 1217 8.78 39.60 -8.97
C ASN A 1217 9.95 39.86 -8.03
N GLY A 1218 10.98 40.51 -8.54
CA GLY A 1218 12.15 40.98 -7.81
C GLY A 1218 12.59 42.36 -8.33
N ASN A 1219 13.79 42.81 -7.95
CA ASN A 1219 14.38 44.04 -8.48
C ASN A 1219 14.75 43.96 -9.97
N GLU A 1220 14.83 42.76 -10.56
CA GLU A 1220 15.12 42.52 -11.98
C GLU A 1220 13.86 42.15 -12.80
N GLY A 1221 12.67 42.44 -12.27
CA GLY A 1221 11.39 42.19 -12.94
C GLY A 1221 10.73 40.85 -12.59
N ALA A 1222 9.71 40.49 -13.38
CA ALA A 1222 8.86 39.35 -13.13
C ALA A 1222 9.24 38.12 -13.97
N ARG A 1223 9.23 36.94 -13.35
CA ARG A 1223 9.52 35.65 -13.99
C ARG A 1223 8.31 34.72 -13.92
N ILE A 1224 7.94 34.16 -15.07
CA ILE A 1224 6.87 33.16 -15.21
C ILE A 1224 7.49 31.77 -15.32
N THR A 1225 7.00 30.82 -14.53
CA THR A 1225 7.43 29.41 -14.56
C THR A 1225 6.25 28.47 -14.73
N PHE A 1226 6.44 27.43 -15.53
CA PHE A 1226 5.46 26.37 -15.75
C PHE A 1226 6.12 25.01 -15.59
N ASN A 1227 5.56 24.15 -14.74
CA ASN A 1227 6.02 22.78 -14.56
C ASN A 1227 4.89 21.80 -14.84
N LEU A 1228 5.20 20.71 -15.55
CA LEU A 1228 4.32 19.56 -15.77
C LEU A 1228 5.11 18.28 -15.49
N GLY A 1229 4.80 17.63 -14.37
CA GLY A 1229 5.44 16.37 -13.96
C GLY A 1229 4.48 15.20 -14.10
N PHE A 1230 4.94 14.13 -14.74
CA PHE A 1230 4.31 12.80 -14.70
C PHE A 1230 5.22 11.87 -13.91
N ASP A 1231 4.90 11.64 -12.64
CA ASP A 1231 5.55 10.58 -11.85
C ASP A 1231 4.52 9.45 -11.68
N PHE A 1232 4.77 8.34 -12.40
CA PHE A 1232 3.97 7.11 -12.38
C PHE A 1232 4.58 6.05 -11.47
#